data_AF-A0A7Z9M350-F1
#
_entry.id   AF-A0A7Z9M350-F1
#
_cell.length_a   1.000
_cell.length_b   1.000
_cell.length_c   1.000
_cell.angle_alpha   90.00
_cell.angle_beta   90.00
_cell.angle_gamma   90.00
#
_symmetry.space_group_name_H-M   'P 1'
#
loop_
_entity.id
_entity.type
_entity.pdbx_description
1 polymer ?
#
loop_
_entity_poly.entity_id
_entity_poly.type
_entity_poly.pdbx_seq_one_letter_code
_entity_poly.pdbx_strand_id
1 'polypeptide(L)'
;MAVTAVDIKSRVEFASGTSWGEFGPYERIDGVVGFGVDPENPANSGIIDLQHSPVGSAGLVNFSSDFVLLTPSTKESSRLLVDVVNRGRKRAISDFNMASPNLTPSSTIEPGDGFLFERGYTVVSIGWQYDVYRSGALLGMDPPPVELDGKPVEGTNLVEIRPNERIQSSLLANRAHKPYPASSTKNAKATMYVKDWEDGPQEEIPRTEWSFSSEQNGTVVPDSEYVYMESGFCPGRIYSVVYEASKAVVSGSTLMSVRDIGSWIKYGGVNSPVKSRPTYAYAYGISQTGRLLRHYLYSGMNLDEKGRQVYDGLLPHVAGGRRGDFNHRFAQPSQQSSPGFGHMYPFADEPTEDPYGRKLEGLQDSQKTLGGLPKVIYTNTSAEYWRGDASLSHIDLRGRQDLDLPQNTRSYLFSGTQHVPRELPQMKDPGPDGSLGLYGFNVVDFRPLLRSALCNLVSWVEEGLEPPKSKVPRLDDGTASTIPDVLEVFTGALGLKIPDPSQMWRLREMDMGLRKDIGIATYPIKEGREYPRFVSSVDKDGNEVAGIRMPDISVPVGTHTGWNPRDPSTGAPDQIISMFGFTNYFPVTGKSFRPHDDLRNSNNDRYLSKENYLEMVSKAAEKLVKERYLIKEDTDVVLQKCGQRYDEAISRGNQV
;
A
#
# COMPACT_ATOMS: atom_id res chain seq x y z
N MET A 1 -0.80 -30.01 -0.60
CA MET A 1 0.09 -28.98 -0.03
C MET A 1 0.87 -28.51 -1.22
N ALA A 2 0.66 -27.26 -1.60
CA ALA A 2 1.00 -26.80 -2.94
C ALA A 2 2.50 -26.68 -3.19
N VAL A 3 3.34 -26.52 -2.17
CA VAL A 3 4.81 -26.49 -2.36
C VAL A 3 5.32 -27.87 -2.74
N THR A 4 5.88 -27.98 -3.95
CA THR A 4 6.36 -29.23 -4.56
C THR A 4 7.88 -29.31 -4.63
N ALA A 5 8.58 -28.18 -4.68
CA ALA A 5 10.04 -28.11 -4.75
C ALA A 5 10.59 -26.85 -4.07
N VAL A 6 11.83 -26.93 -3.60
CA VAL A 6 12.54 -25.81 -2.97
C VAL A 6 14.00 -25.88 -3.40
N ASP A 7 14.51 -24.79 -3.94
CA ASP A 7 15.88 -24.64 -4.42
C ASP A 7 16.57 -23.53 -3.62
N ILE A 8 17.39 -23.93 -2.64
CA ILE A 8 18.14 -23.00 -1.79
C ILE A 8 19.38 -22.53 -2.55
N LYS A 9 19.45 -21.22 -2.80
CA LYS A 9 20.58 -20.57 -3.50
C LYS A 9 21.70 -20.18 -2.57
N SER A 10 21.36 -19.71 -1.37
CA SER A 10 22.35 -19.36 -0.36
C SER A 10 21.79 -19.58 1.04
N ARG A 11 22.69 -19.87 1.98
CA ARG A 11 22.44 -19.91 3.41
C ARG A 11 23.66 -19.30 4.09
N VAL A 12 23.49 -18.17 4.75
CA VAL A 12 24.57 -17.41 5.37
C VAL A 12 24.16 -16.93 6.75
N GLU A 13 25.15 -16.66 7.59
CA GLU A 13 24.92 -15.99 8.86
C GLU A 13 24.41 -14.55 8.61
N PHE A 14 23.39 -14.14 9.36
CA PHE A 14 22.81 -12.80 9.24
C PHE A 14 23.45 -11.84 10.23
N ALA A 15 23.64 -10.58 9.82
CA ALA A 15 24.20 -9.51 10.64
C ALA A 15 25.51 -9.90 11.36
N SER A 16 26.40 -10.63 10.66
CA SER A 16 27.70 -11.09 11.18
C SER A 16 27.61 -11.85 12.51
N GLY A 17 26.52 -12.61 12.72
CA GLY A 17 26.37 -13.49 13.88
C GLY A 17 25.87 -12.79 15.12
N THR A 18 25.41 -11.54 14.98
CA THR A 18 24.77 -10.80 16.06
C THR A 18 23.67 -11.65 16.69
N SER A 19 23.74 -11.81 18.01
CA SER A 19 22.75 -12.55 18.79
C SER A 19 21.65 -11.62 19.30
N TRP A 20 20.40 -12.02 19.15
CA TRP A 20 19.24 -11.24 19.53
C TRP A 20 18.52 -11.87 20.72
N GLY A 21 18.74 -11.32 21.92
CA GLY A 21 18.16 -11.81 23.15
C GLY A 21 18.36 -13.32 23.34
N GLU A 22 17.29 -14.01 23.73
CA GLU A 22 17.29 -15.46 23.95
C GLU A 22 17.24 -16.30 22.66
N PHE A 23 16.89 -15.69 21.53
CA PHE A 23 16.76 -16.37 20.22
C PHE A 23 18.10 -16.55 19.51
N GLY A 24 19.15 -15.85 19.98
CA GLY A 24 20.52 -16.03 19.52
C GLY A 24 20.76 -15.51 18.10
N PRO A 25 21.76 -16.03 17.38
CA PRO A 25 22.08 -15.57 16.04
C PRO A 25 21.04 -16.05 15.02
N TYR A 26 20.91 -15.28 13.95
CA TYR A 26 20.01 -15.56 12.83
C TYR A 26 20.78 -15.99 11.58
N GLU A 27 20.11 -16.73 10.70
CA GLU A 27 20.58 -17.05 9.37
C GLU A 27 19.66 -16.47 8.31
N ARG A 28 20.24 -16.11 7.17
CA ARG A 28 19.54 -15.71 5.95
C ARG A 28 19.61 -16.82 4.93
N ILE A 29 18.46 -17.19 4.39
CA ILE A 29 18.32 -18.23 3.37
C ILE A 29 17.58 -17.64 2.17
N ASP A 30 18.25 -17.59 1.02
CA ASP A 30 17.67 -17.12 -0.23
C ASP A 30 17.38 -18.32 -1.12
N GLY A 31 16.22 -18.35 -1.77
CA GLY A 31 15.84 -19.49 -2.60
C GLY A 31 14.70 -19.22 -3.56
N VAL A 32 14.35 -20.26 -4.32
CA VAL A 32 13.17 -20.31 -5.17
C VAL A 32 12.28 -21.44 -4.67
N VAL A 33 11.00 -21.15 -4.48
CA VAL A 33 9.98 -22.14 -4.13
C VAL A 33 9.15 -22.46 -5.38
N GLY A 34 8.93 -23.75 -5.63
CA GLY A 34 8.06 -24.26 -6.68
C GLY A 34 6.72 -24.69 -6.11
N PHE A 35 5.64 -24.27 -6.76
CA PHE A 35 4.26 -24.62 -6.43
C PHE A 35 3.66 -25.50 -7.51
N GLY A 36 2.82 -26.44 -7.10
CA GLY A 36 1.92 -27.22 -7.94
C GLY A 36 0.54 -27.23 -7.29
N VAL A 37 -0.43 -26.56 -7.91
CA VAL A 37 -1.81 -26.42 -7.41
C VAL A 37 -2.78 -27.20 -8.28
N ASP A 38 -3.81 -27.76 -7.66
CA ASP A 38 -4.88 -28.47 -8.36
C ASP A 38 -5.96 -27.46 -8.81
N PRO A 39 -6.19 -27.27 -10.13
CA PRO A 39 -7.18 -26.32 -10.62
C PRO A 39 -8.61 -26.66 -10.19
N GLU A 40 -8.90 -27.92 -9.88
CA GLU A 40 -10.24 -28.38 -9.46
C GLU A 40 -10.42 -28.36 -7.94
N ASN A 41 -9.37 -28.04 -7.17
CA ASN A 41 -9.48 -27.98 -5.72
C ASN A 41 -10.38 -26.80 -5.30
N PRO A 42 -11.35 -27.01 -4.39
CA PRO A 42 -12.24 -25.94 -3.93
C PRO A 42 -11.52 -24.70 -3.40
N ALA A 43 -10.34 -24.85 -2.78
CA ALA A 43 -9.53 -23.73 -2.27
C ALA A 43 -8.98 -22.82 -3.39
N ASN A 44 -9.00 -23.28 -4.64
CA ASN A 44 -8.54 -22.54 -5.81
C ASN A 44 -9.69 -22.07 -6.72
N SER A 45 -10.94 -22.39 -6.38
CA SER A 45 -12.14 -22.08 -7.20
C SER A 45 -12.36 -20.59 -7.46
N GLY A 46 -11.86 -19.72 -6.58
CA GLY A 46 -11.90 -18.26 -6.73
C GLY A 46 -10.81 -17.67 -7.63
N ILE A 47 -9.87 -18.48 -8.14
CA ILE A 47 -8.76 -18.00 -8.97
C ILE A 47 -9.19 -17.95 -10.44
N ILE A 48 -9.21 -16.74 -11.00
CA ILE A 48 -9.61 -16.52 -12.39
C ILE A 48 -8.56 -17.11 -13.34
N ASP A 49 -9.05 -17.76 -14.40
CA ASP A 49 -8.27 -18.37 -15.49
C ASP A 49 -7.38 -19.56 -15.10
N LEU A 50 -7.43 -20.06 -13.85
CA LEU A 50 -6.58 -21.17 -13.42
C LEU A 50 -6.80 -22.45 -14.25
N GLN A 51 -8.06 -22.76 -14.56
CA GLN A 51 -8.46 -23.91 -15.38
C GLN A 51 -7.99 -23.82 -16.84
N HIS A 52 -7.54 -22.64 -17.28
CA HIS A 52 -7.01 -22.39 -18.62
C HIS A 52 -5.47 -22.46 -18.66
N SER A 53 -4.82 -22.72 -17.52
CA SER A 53 -3.38 -22.94 -17.50
C SER A 53 -3.03 -24.38 -17.89
N PRO A 54 -1.93 -24.62 -18.62
CA PRO A 54 -1.39 -25.96 -18.82
C PRO A 54 -1.09 -26.66 -17.48
N VAL A 55 -1.36 -27.95 -17.43
CA VAL A 55 -1.04 -28.83 -16.29
C VAL A 55 0.15 -29.73 -16.60
N GLY A 56 0.96 -30.00 -15.58
CA GLY A 56 2.07 -30.96 -15.69
C GLY A 56 1.61 -32.42 -15.67
N SER A 57 2.56 -33.35 -15.69
CA SER A 57 2.28 -34.80 -15.63
C SER A 57 1.55 -35.25 -14.35
N ALA A 58 1.64 -34.47 -13.28
CA ALA A 58 0.91 -34.69 -12.02
C ALA A 58 -0.52 -34.11 -12.04
N GLY A 59 -0.98 -33.52 -13.15
CA GLY A 59 -2.28 -32.85 -13.23
C GLY A 59 -2.34 -31.50 -12.52
N LEU A 60 -1.20 -30.95 -12.12
CA LEU A 60 -1.10 -29.69 -11.36
C LEU A 60 -0.64 -28.53 -12.25
N VAL A 61 -1.16 -27.34 -11.98
CA VAL A 61 -0.66 -26.07 -12.53
C VAL A 61 0.59 -25.66 -11.74
N ASN A 62 1.71 -25.47 -12.43
CA ASN A 62 2.99 -25.19 -11.78
C ASN A 62 3.40 -23.72 -11.95
N PHE A 63 3.99 -23.14 -10.91
CA PHE A 63 4.59 -21.80 -10.93
C PHE A 63 5.69 -21.69 -9.87
N SER A 64 6.48 -20.62 -9.87
CA SER A 64 7.58 -20.47 -8.91
C SER A 64 7.76 -19.04 -8.41
N SER A 65 8.36 -18.88 -7.23
CA SER A 65 8.55 -17.59 -6.58
C SER A 65 9.89 -17.51 -5.85
N ASP A 66 10.54 -16.36 -5.88
CA ASP A 66 11.69 -16.07 -5.03
C ASP A 66 11.25 -15.92 -3.57
N PHE A 67 12.07 -16.41 -2.63
CA PHE A 67 11.91 -16.08 -1.22
C PHE A 67 13.23 -15.75 -0.54
N VAL A 68 13.14 -14.93 0.51
CA VAL A 68 14.22 -14.70 1.47
C VAL A 68 13.67 -14.98 2.85
N LEU A 69 14.36 -15.83 3.61
CA LEU A 69 13.97 -16.23 4.96
C LEU A 69 15.04 -15.79 5.97
N LEU A 70 14.61 -15.12 7.02
CA LEU A 70 15.40 -14.82 8.21
C LEU A 70 14.85 -15.63 9.38
N THR A 71 15.67 -16.48 9.98
CA THR A 71 15.21 -17.39 11.04
C THR A 71 16.30 -17.59 12.10
N PRO A 72 15.95 -17.85 13.38
CA PRO A 72 16.93 -18.22 14.39
C PRO A 72 17.76 -19.43 13.95
N SER A 73 19.08 -19.35 14.13
CA SER A 73 20.03 -20.40 13.73
C SER A 73 20.13 -21.52 14.75
N THR A 74 19.78 -21.29 16.02
CA THR A 74 20.00 -22.30 17.09
C THR A 74 18.77 -22.57 17.95
N LYS A 75 17.72 -21.77 17.78
CA LYS A 75 16.51 -21.79 18.61
C LYS A 75 15.28 -22.06 17.77
N GLU A 76 14.23 -22.47 18.45
CA GLU A 76 12.92 -22.63 17.83
C GLU A 76 12.25 -21.26 17.67
N SER A 77 11.59 -21.02 16.54
CA SER A 77 10.73 -19.86 16.36
C SER A 77 9.29 -20.25 16.64
N SER A 78 8.60 -19.45 17.44
CA SER A 78 7.16 -19.62 17.67
C SER A 78 6.29 -18.85 16.68
N ARG A 79 6.85 -17.87 15.95
CA ARG A 79 6.10 -16.90 15.14
C ARG A 79 6.66 -16.78 13.73
N LEU A 80 5.79 -16.95 12.75
CA LEU A 80 6.06 -16.60 11.36
C LEU A 80 5.49 -15.22 11.04
N LEU A 81 6.31 -14.35 10.45
CA LEU A 81 5.83 -13.15 9.75
C LEU A 81 6.12 -13.28 8.26
N VAL A 82 5.06 -13.38 7.45
CA VAL A 82 5.16 -13.32 6.00
C VAL A 82 5.14 -11.86 5.57
N ASP A 83 6.28 -11.38 5.09
CA ASP A 83 6.46 -10.09 4.44
C ASP A 83 6.03 -10.21 2.97
N VAL A 84 4.83 -9.72 2.68
CA VAL A 84 4.34 -9.63 1.30
C VAL A 84 5.01 -8.41 0.66
N VAL A 85 6.11 -8.66 -0.05
CA VAL A 85 7.08 -7.66 -0.51
C VAL A 85 6.44 -6.62 -1.41
N ASN A 86 6.72 -5.33 -1.22
CA ASN A 86 6.13 -4.29 -2.08
C ASN A 86 6.96 -4.12 -3.35
N ARG A 87 6.45 -4.52 -4.51
CA ARG A 87 7.17 -4.45 -5.80
C ARG A 87 8.55 -5.10 -5.74
N GLY A 88 8.60 -6.28 -5.11
CA GLY A 88 9.83 -7.05 -4.87
C GLY A 88 10.71 -6.55 -3.71
N ARG A 89 10.41 -5.40 -3.11
CA ARG A 89 11.18 -4.84 -1.98
C ARG A 89 10.69 -5.45 -0.66
N LYS A 90 11.62 -5.99 0.12
CA LYS A 90 11.40 -6.52 1.47
C LYS A 90 11.13 -5.36 2.43
N ARG A 91 10.05 -5.40 3.22
CA ARG A 91 9.59 -4.22 4.00
C ARG A 91 9.47 -4.48 5.48
N ALA A 92 9.11 -5.70 5.90
CA ALA A 92 8.90 -6.00 7.32
C ALA A 92 10.10 -5.59 8.21
N ILE A 93 11.34 -5.93 7.83
CA ILE A 93 12.51 -5.57 8.64
C ILE A 93 12.71 -4.05 8.73
N SER A 94 12.65 -3.32 7.61
CA SER A 94 12.82 -1.85 7.63
C SER A 94 11.74 -1.14 8.44
N ASP A 95 10.52 -1.66 8.39
CA ASP A 95 9.37 -1.03 9.03
C ASP A 95 9.34 -1.35 10.53
N PHE A 96 9.58 -2.61 10.92
CA PHE A 96 9.47 -3.06 12.31
C PHE A 96 10.77 -3.02 13.11
N ASN A 97 11.95 -3.09 12.50
CA ASN A 97 13.23 -2.93 13.22
C ASN A 97 13.78 -1.49 13.12
N MET A 98 12.95 -0.54 12.66
CA MET A 98 13.33 0.87 12.54
C MET A 98 14.58 1.12 11.69
N ALA A 99 14.95 0.20 10.80
CA ALA A 99 16.08 0.42 9.90
C ALA A 99 15.77 1.57 8.93
N SER A 100 16.79 2.34 8.54
CA SER A 100 16.60 3.45 7.61
C SER A 100 15.96 2.97 6.31
N PRO A 101 14.93 3.66 5.79
CA PRO A 101 14.30 3.26 4.55
C PRO A 101 15.28 3.41 3.38
N ASN A 102 15.65 2.30 2.75
CA ASN A 102 16.46 2.32 1.53
C ASN A 102 15.63 2.84 0.36
N LEU A 103 15.97 4.03 -0.15
CA LEU A 103 15.30 4.64 -1.31
C LEU A 103 15.58 3.84 -2.61
N THR A 104 16.76 3.26 -2.70
CA THR A 104 17.19 2.38 -3.79
C THR A 104 17.01 0.90 -3.42
N PRO A 105 16.59 0.04 -4.37
CA PRO A 105 16.55 -1.40 -4.14
C PRO A 105 17.93 -1.95 -3.74
N SER A 106 17.98 -2.70 -2.64
CA SER A 106 19.20 -3.37 -2.18
C SER A 106 18.92 -4.84 -1.84
N SER A 107 19.93 -5.69 -2.10
CA SER A 107 19.95 -7.07 -1.60
C SER A 107 20.26 -7.12 -0.12
N THR A 108 20.94 -6.11 0.44
CA THR A 108 21.25 -6.00 1.87
C THR A 108 19.99 -5.76 2.68
N ILE A 109 19.90 -6.45 3.82
CA ILE A 109 18.85 -6.25 4.81
C ILE A 109 19.54 -5.72 6.06
N GLU A 110 19.34 -4.43 6.36
CA GLU A 110 19.84 -3.84 7.59
C GLU A 110 19.03 -4.39 8.77
N PRO A 111 19.68 -4.91 9.83
CA PRO A 111 18.97 -5.52 10.96
C PRO A 111 18.18 -4.50 11.77
N GLY A 112 18.50 -3.20 11.65
CA GLY A 112 17.92 -2.15 12.49
C GLY A 112 18.24 -2.38 13.97
N ASP A 113 17.28 -2.10 14.85
CA ASP A 113 17.40 -2.37 16.28
C ASP A 113 17.04 -3.81 16.67
N GLY A 114 16.71 -4.68 15.71
CA GLY A 114 16.43 -6.09 15.95
C GLY A 114 15.09 -6.41 16.62
N PHE A 115 14.14 -5.46 16.72
CA PHE A 115 12.85 -5.65 17.40
C PHE A 115 12.14 -6.99 17.12
N LEU A 116 12.06 -7.41 15.85
CA LEU A 116 11.46 -8.69 15.45
C LEU A 116 12.31 -9.89 15.91
N PHE A 117 13.64 -9.77 15.86
CA PHE A 117 14.54 -10.87 16.20
C PHE A 117 14.57 -11.14 17.71
N GLU A 118 14.54 -10.08 18.52
CA GLU A 118 14.40 -10.17 19.97
C GLU A 118 13.07 -10.78 20.41
N ARG A 119 12.10 -10.90 19.51
CA ARG A 119 10.76 -11.47 19.75
C ARG A 119 10.53 -12.80 19.04
N GLY A 120 11.60 -13.42 18.53
CA GLY A 120 11.60 -14.79 18.03
C GLY A 120 10.90 -14.98 16.69
N TYR A 121 10.70 -13.91 15.92
CA TYR A 121 10.10 -14.04 14.60
C TYR A 121 11.04 -14.73 13.63
N THR A 122 10.51 -15.73 12.93
CA THR A 122 10.98 -16.10 11.60
C THR A 122 10.26 -15.21 10.59
N VAL A 123 11.01 -14.53 9.72
CA VAL A 123 10.46 -13.62 8.71
C VAL A 123 10.72 -14.18 7.32
N VAL A 124 9.68 -14.43 6.54
CA VAL A 124 9.82 -14.81 5.12
C VAL A 124 9.29 -13.70 4.23
N SER A 125 10.13 -13.21 3.33
CA SER A 125 9.75 -12.31 2.25
C SER A 125 9.51 -13.12 0.99
N ILE A 126 8.32 -12.99 0.37
CA ILE A 126 7.91 -13.79 -0.80
C ILE A 126 7.69 -12.91 -2.04
N GLY A 127 8.26 -13.31 -3.18
CA GLY A 127 8.06 -12.66 -4.48
C GLY A 127 6.73 -13.02 -5.12
N TRP A 128 5.65 -12.34 -4.74
CA TRP A 128 4.29 -12.64 -5.23
C TRP A 128 3.91 -11.95 -6.56
N GLN A 129 4.70 -10.96 -6.99
CA GLN A 129 4.37 -10.09 -8.11
C GLN A 129 5.17 -10.50 -9.35
N TYR A 130 4.49 -10.76 -10.48
CA TYR A 130 5.11 -11.28 -11.71
C TYR A 130 5.65 -10.21 -12.66
N ASP A 131 5.11 -9.00 -12.61
CA ASP A 131 5.51 -7.88 -13.47
C ASP A 131 6.75 -7.14 -12.93
N VAL A 132 7.45 -7.66 -11.92
CA VAL A 132 8.71 -7.10 -11.41
C VAL A 132 9.91 -7.61 -12.23
N TYR A 133 10.85 -6.71 -12.53
CA TYR A 133 12.19 -7.09 -13.00
C TYR A 133 13.02 -7.61 -11.81
N ARG A 134 13.12 -8.93 -11.71
CA ARG A 134 13.83 -9.65 -10.64
C ARG A 134 15.32 -9.31 -10.62
N SER A 135 15.89 -9.21 -9.43
CA SER A 135 17.33 -9.03 -9.18
C SER A 135 17.68 -9.52 -7.78
N GLY A 136 18.96 -9.47 -7.38
CA GLY A 136 19.32 -9.75 -5.98
C GLY A 136 18.62 -8.83 -4.96
N ALA A 137 18.13 -7.67 -5.40
CA ALA A 137 17.39 -6.72 -4.56
C ALA A 137 15.87 -6.92 -4.59
N LEU A 138 15.32 -7.36 -5.73
CA LEU A 138 13.87 -7.39 -6.01
C LEU A 138 13.39 -8.82 -6.26
N LEU A 139 12.50 -9.29 -5.38
CA LEU A 139 11.87 -10.61 -5.47
C LEU A 139 10.67 -10.58 -6.43
N GLY A 140 10.43 -11.68 -7.14
CA GLY A 140 9.26 -11.84 -8.00
C GLY A 140 8.86 -13.30 -8.18
N MET A 141 7.95 -13.55 -9.12
CA MET A 141 7.52 -14.89 -9.49
C MET A 141 7.42 -15.07 -10.99
N ASP A 142 7.45 -16.33 -11.40
CA ASP A 142 7.09 -16.78 -12.74
C ASP A 142 5.67 -17.35 -12.67
N PRO A 143 4.65 -16.65 -13.19
CA PRO A 143 3.25 -17.07 -13.10
C PRO A 143 2.93 -18.15 -14.15
N PRO A 144 1.84 -18.93 -13.95
CA PRO A 144 1.34 -19.81 -15.00
C PRO A 144 0.78 -18.99 -16.18
N PRO A 145 1.02 -19.38 -17.44
CA PRO A 145 0.39 -18.75 -18.59
C PRO A 145 -1.11 -19.12 -18.66
N VAL A 146 -1.90 -18.27 -19.33
CA VAL A 146 -3.28 -18.60 -19.69
C VAL A 146 -3.32 -18.98 -21.16
N GLU A 147 -3.84 -20.17 -21.45
CA GLU A 147 -3.98 -20.69 -22.80
C GLU A 147 -5.43 -21.11 -23.09
N LEU A 148 -5.94 -20.70 -24.24
CA LEU A 148 -7.22 -21.20 -24.78
C LEU A 148 -6.92 -22.01 -26.03
N ASP A 149 -7.38 -23.26 -26.06
CA ASP A 149 -7.11 -24.22 -27.13
C ASP A 149 -5.61 -24.37 -27.44
N GLY A 150 -4.77 -24.34 -26.40
CA GLY A 150 -3.31 -24.45 -26.50
C GLY A 150 -2.61 -23.23 -27.10
N LYS A 151 -3.25 -22.06 -27.10
CA LYS A 151 -2.70 -20.81 -27.63
C LYS A 151 -2.70 -19.70 -26.57
N PRO A 152 -1.68 -18.82 -26.55
CA PRO A 152 -1.68 -17.66 -25.69
C PRO A 152 -2.93 -16.81 -25.89
N VAL A 153 -3.52 -16.35 -24.79
CA VAL A 153 -4.71 -15.50 -24.84
C VAL A 153 -4.34 -14.07 -25.21
N GLU A 154 -5.09 -13.51 -26.16
CA GLU A 154 -5.15 -12.08 -26.47
C GLU A 154 -6.43 -11.46 -25.88
N GLY A 155 -6.38 -10.18 -25.57
CA GLY A 155 -7.57 -9.45 -25.11
C GLY A 155 -7.28 -8.01 -24.74
N THR A 156 -8.35 -7.25 -24.49
CA THR A 156 -8.22 -5.82 -24.22
C THR A 156 -7.62 -5.54 -22.85
N ASN A 157 -6.61 -4.67 -22.83
CA ASN A 157 -6.01 -4.11 -21.62
C ASN A 157 -6.01 -2.57 -21.69
N LEU A 158 -5.88 -1.93 -20.53
CA LEU A 158 -5.70 -0.49 -20.39
C LEU A 158 -4.43 -0.20 -19.59
N VAL A 159 -3.58 0.65 -20.12
CA VAL A 159 -2.43 1.21 -19.40
C VAL A 159 -2.60 2.71 -19.29
N GLU A 160 -2.30 3.25 -18.12
CA GLU A 160 -2.30 4.69 -17.89
C GLU A 160 -0.88 5.22 -17.70
N ILE A 161 -0.62 6.38 -18.29
CA ILE A 161 0.65 7.06 -18.30
C ILE A 161 0.43 8.44 -17.65
N ARG A 162 1.16 8.70 -16.56
CA ARG A 162 1.17 9.97 -15.84
C ARG A 162 2.58 10.52 -15.78
N PRO A 163 3.04 11.20 -16.84
CA PRO A 163 4.39 11.71 -16.86
C PRO A 163 4.51 12.91 -15.89
N ASN A 164 5.68 13.03 -15.26
CA ASN A 164 6.04 14.18 -14.43
C ASN A 164 7.09 15.08 -15.11
N GLU A 165 7.52 14.68 -16.30
CA GLU A 165 8.36 15.42 -17.24
C GLU A 165 7.86 15.18 -18.66
N ARG A 166 8.38 15.90 -19.66
CA ARG A 166 8.00 15.66 -21.05
C ARG A 166 8.76 14.43 -21.59
N ILE A 167 8.02 13.44 -22.09
CA ILE A 167 8.57 12.22 -22.69
C ILE A 167 7.89 11.94 -24.04
N GLN A 168 8.57 11.27 -24.98
CA GLN A 168 7.98 10.92 -26.30
C GLN A 168 7.58 9.45 -26.40
N SER A 169 8.16 8.59 -25.57
CA SER A 169 7.78 7.19 -25.45
C SER A 169 7.51 6.81 -24.00
N SER A 170 6.60 5.85 -23.80
CA SER A 170 6.32 5.26 -22.50
C SER A 170 6.10 3.77 -22.64
N LEU A 171 6.60 3.02 -21.66
CA LEU A 171 6.29 1.60 -21.53
C LEU A 171 4.78 1.43 -21.32
N LEU A 172 4.20 0.35 -21.85
CA LEU A 172 2.82 -0.08 -21.60
C LEU A 172 2.68 -0.74 -20.21
N ALA A 173 3.22 -0.08 -19.18
CA ALA A 173 3.15 -0.52 -17.80
C ALA A 173 3.19 0.67 -16.82
N ASN A 174 2.65 0.44 -15.62
CA ASN A 174 2.78 1.38 -14.52
C ASN A 174 4.17 1.21 -13.84
N ARG A 175 4.86 2.33 -13.51
CA ARG A 175 6.13 2.35 -12.73
C ARG A 175 7.24 1.41 -13.27
N ALA A 176 7.51 1.41 -14.57
CA ALA A 176 8.57 0.61 -15.20
C ALA A 176 8.55 -0.90 -14.83
N HIS A 177 7.36 -1.47 -14.66
CA HIS A 177 7.14 -2.92 -14.53
C HIS A 177 7.10 -3.57 -15.90
N LYS A 178 7.20 -4.91 -15.96
CA LYS A 178 7.06 -5.66 -17.22
C LYS A 178 5.65 -5.45 -17.78
N PRO A 179 5.49 -4.94 -19.02
CA PRO A 179 4.19 -4.73 -19.62
C PRO A 179 3.57 -6.04 -20.11
N TYR A 180 2.25 -6.05 -20.29
CA TYR A 180 1.67 -6.93 -21.29
C TYR A 180 1.89 -6.33 -22.68
N PRO A 181 2.63 -6.99 -23.58
CA PRO A 181 2.87 -6.44 -24.90
C PRO A 181 1.58 -6.39 -25.72
N ALA A 182 1.47 -5.38 -26.56
CA ALA A 182 0.47 -5.32 -27.61
C ALA A 182 0.55 -6.57 -28.50
N SER A 183 -0.59 -7.14 -28.89
CA SER A 183 -0.66 -8.34 -29.76
C SER A 183 0.07 -8.15 -31.08
N SER A 184 0.11 -6.91 -31.57
CA SER A 184 0.95 -6.48 -32.68
C SER A 184 1.24 -4.97 -32.60
N THR A 185 2.27 -4.50 -33.30
CA THR A 185 2.58 -3.07 -33.43
C THR A 185 1.56 -2.30 -34.29
N LYS A 186 0.70 -3.01 -35.05
CA LYS A 186 -0.39 -2.40 -35.82
C LYS A 186 -1.58 -2.05 -34.93
N ASN A 187 -2.02 -3.01 -34.09
CA ASN A 187 -3.13 -2.90 -33.12
C ASN A 187 -4.23 -1.92 -33.56
N ALA A 188 -4.89 -2.21 -34.70
CA ALA A 188 -5.69 -1.22 -35.42
C ALA A 188 -6.92 -0.70 -34.66
N LYS A 189 -7.34 -1.39 -33.60
CA LYS A 189 -8.47 -1.03 -32.73
C LYS A 189 -8.05 -0.33 -31.44
N ALA A 190 -6.74 -0.11 -31.23
CA ALA A 190 -6.26 0.56 -30.04
C ALA A 190 -6.63 2.05 -30.07
N THR A 191 -7.01 2.58 -28.92
CA THR A 191 -7.41 3.98 -28.72
C THR A 191 -6.58 4.59 -27.60
N MET A 192 -6.24 5.87 -27.73
CA MET A 192 -5.55 6.62 -26.68
C MET A 192 -6.39 7.82 -26.28
N TYR A 193 -6.50 8.06 -24.99
CA TYR A 193 -7.23 9.19 -24.44
C TYR A 193 -6.34 10.05 -23.56
N VAL A 194 -6.68 11.33 -23.40
CA VAL A 194 -6.03 12.26 -22.49
C VAL A 194 -7.05 13.01 -21.64
N LYS A 195 -6.67 13.29 -20.39
CA LYS A 195 -7.41 14.13 -19.44
C LYS A 195 -6.44 14.95 -18.59
N ASP A 196 -6.86 16.11 -18.12
CA ASP A 196 -6.03 17.01 -17.29
C ASP A 196 -6.05 16.62 -15.79
N TRP A 197 -7.11 15.97 -15.31
CA TRP A 197 -7.21 15.38 -13.96
C TRP A 197 -8.09 14.12 -13.99
N GLU A 198 -8.14 13.37 -12.89
CA GLU A 198 -8.77 12.03 -12.83
C GLU A 198 -10.20 12.00 -13.40
N ASP A 199 -11.00 12.99 -13.01
CA ASP A 199 -12.42 13.10 -13.32
C ASP A 199 -12.70 14.16 -14.39
N GLY A 200 -11.65 14.60 -15.09
CA GLY A 200 -11.76 15.65 -16.10
C GLY A 200 -12.39 15.16 -17.40
N PRO A 201 -12.72 16.08 -18.31
CA PRO A 201 -13.15 15.72 -19.65
C PRO A 201 -12.06 14.86 -20.32
N GLN A 202 -12.49 13.78 -20.95
CA GLN A 202 -11.62 12.86 -21.66
C GLN A 202 -11.71 13.12 -23.17
N GLU A 203 -10.55 13.30 -23.80
CA GLU A 203 -10.42 13.52 -25.24
C GLU A 203 -9.69 12.35 -25.88
N GLU A 204 -10.19 11.86 -27.02
CA GLU A 204 -9.49 10.84 -27.81
C GLU A 204 -8.37 11.49 -28.64
N ILE A 205 -7.16 10.92 -28.56
CA ILE A 205 -6.03 11.32 -29.39
C ILE A 205 -6.10 10.54 -30.70
N PRO A 206 -6.14 11.21 -31.87
CA PRO A 206 -6.25 10.55 -33.16
C PRO A 206 -5.20 9.45 -33.35
N ARG A 207 -5.65 8.29 -33.86
CA ARG A 207 -4.79 7.11 -34.09
C ARG A 207 -3.53 7.41 -34.92
N THR A 208 -3.56 8.43 -35.78
CA THR A 208 -2.44 8.87 -36.62
C THR A 208 -1.34 9.61 -35.88
N GLU A 209 -1.56 10.05 -34.64
CA GLU A 209 -0.59 10.84 -33.86
C GLU A 209 0.36 9.99 -33.01
N TRP A 210 0.09 8.69 -32.88
CA TRP A 210 0.84 7.79 -32.01
C TRP A 210 0.98 6.39 -32.61
N SER A 211 1.94 5.61 -32.11
CA SER A 211 2.20 4.24 -32.56
C SER A 211 2.72 3.36 -31.43
N PHE A 212 2.63 2.04 -31.61
CA PHE A 212 3.34 1.08 -30.77
C PHE A 212 4.80 1.02 -31.22
N SER A 213 5.62 1.87 -30.62
CA SER A 213 7.00 2.13 -31.00
C SER A 213 7.76 2.69 -29.81
N SER A 214 9.08 2.56 -29.84
CA SER A 214 9.98 3.22 -28.89
C SER A 214 10.98 4.09 -29.66
N GLU A 215 11.46 5.14 -29.01
CA GLU A 215 12.58 5.93 -29.54
C GLU A 215 13.88 5.33 -29.02
N GLN A 216 14.77 4.93 -29.92
CA GLN A 216 16.07 4.37 -29.62
C GLN A 216 17.13 5.17 -30.38
N ASN A 217 17.98 5.89 -29.65
CA ASN A 217 19.04 6.74 -30.21
C ASN A 217 18.51 7.74 -31.28
N GLY A 218 17.38 8.39 -31.01
CA GLY A 218 16.74 9.33 -31.93
C GLY A 218 16.05 8.69 -33.15
N THR A 219 15.93 7.37 -33.19
CA THR A 219 15.20 6.64 -34.24
C THR A 219 13.97 5.98 -33.64
N VAL A 220 12.80 6.21 -34.25
CA VAL A 220 11.56 5.54 -33.87
C VAL A 220 11.52 4.14 -34.48
N VAL A 221 11.42 3.11 -33.65
CA VAL A 221 11.37 1.70 -34.09
C VAL A 221 10.09 1.02 -33.58
N PRO A 222 9.45 0.15 -34.39
CA PRO A 222 8.27 -0.60 -33.94
C PRO A 222 8.58 -1.45 -32.69
N ASP A 223 7.73 -1.33 -31.68
CA ASP A 223 7.93 -1.95 -30.37
C ASP A 223 6.58 -2.21 -29.72
N SER A 224 6.24 -3.47 -29.45
CA SER A 224 4.94 -3.83 -28.88
C SER A 224 4.83 -3.59 -27.37
N GLU A 225 5.93 -3.23 -26.70
CA GLU A 225 5.94 -2.93 -25.26
C GLU A 225 5.83 -1.44 -24.96
N TYR A 226 5.94 -0.59 -25.97
CA TYR A 226 5.93 0.87 -25.83
C TYR A 226 4.85 1.53 -26.66
N VAL A 227 4.46 2.71 -26.22
CA VAL A 227 3.72 3.69 -27.03
C VAL A 227 4.60 4.91 -27.26
N TYR A 228 4.57 5.43 -28.49
CA TYR A 228 5.27 6.63 -28.91
C TYR A 228 4.27 7.65 -29.45
N MET A 229 4.49 8.93 -29.12
CA MET A 229 3.73 10.05 -29.65
C MET A 229 4.72 11.18 -29.96
N GLU A 230 4.82 11.59 -31.23
CA GLU A 230 5.78 12.59 -31.71
C GLU A 230 5.66 13.90 -30.93
N SER A 231 4.43 14.34 -30.69
CA SER A 231 4.11 15.56 -29.93
C SER A 231 4.42 15.46 -28.44
N GLY A 232 4.71 14.26 -27.92
CA GLY A 232 5.13 13.97 -26.56
C GLY A 232 4.02 14.00 -25.49
N PHE A 233 4.15 13.12 -24.50
CA PHE A 233 3.34 13.10 -23.29
C PHE A 233 3.75 14.27 -22.38
N CYS A 234 2.76 15.01 -21.88
CA CYS A 234 2.96 16.27 -21.15
C CYS A 234 2.85 16.06 -19.63
N PRO A 235 3.73 16.69 -18.82
CA PRO A 235 3.71 16.55 -17.36
C PRO A 235 2.37 16.98 -16.75
N GLY A 236 1.86 16.20 -15.80
CA GLY A 236 0.61 16.47 -15.11
C GLY A 236 -0.66 16.03 -15.85
N ARG A 237 -0.56 15.63 -17.12
CA ARG A 237 -1.67 15.02 -17.86
C ARG A 237 -1.75 13.52 -17.62
N ILE A 238 -2.93 12.95 -17.84
CA ILE A 238 -3.18 11.52 -17.69
C ILE A 238 -3.57 10.96 -19.05
N TYR A 239 -2.78 10.03 -19.55
CA TYR A 239 -3.03 9.36 -20.83
C TYR A 239 -3.46 7.92 -20.58
N SER A 240 -4.49 7.43 -21.28
CA SER A 240 -4.95 6.04 -21.19
C SER A 240 -4.86 5.38 -22.56
N VAL A 241 -4.08 4.31 -22.66
CA VAL A 241 -3.94 3.49 -23.87
C VAL A 241 -4.75 2.22 -23.69
N VAL A 242 -5.80 2.07 -24.48
CA VAL A 242 -6.61 0.85 -24.58
C VAL A 242 -6.17 0.09 -25.81
N TYR A 243 -5.74 -1.16 -25.65
CA TYR A 243 -5.15 -1.93 -26.73
C TYR A 243 -5.41 -3.43 -26.54
N GLU A 244 -5.26 -4.20 -27.62
CA GLU A 244 -5.24 -5.65 -27.53
C GLU A 244 -3.87 -6.11 -27.06
N ALA A 245 -3.80 -6.66 -25.85
CA ALA A 245 -2.62 -7.23 -25.25
C ALA A 245 -2.53 -8.73 -25.51
N SER A 246 -1.34 -9.31 -25.32
CA SER A 246 -1.07 -10.74 -25.44
C SER A 246 -0.35 -11.28 -24.21
N LYS A 247 -0.21 -12.60 -24.12
CA LYS A 247 0.52 -13.31 -23.05
C LYS A 247 -0.12 -13.13 -21.67
N ALA A 248 -1.44 -13.29 -21.58
CA ALA A 248 -2.13 -13.34 -20.29
C ALA A 248 -1.53 -14.44 -19.39
N VAL A 249 -1.56 -14.19 -18.09
CA VAL A 249 -1.10 -15.11 -17.04
C VAL A 249 -2.19 -15.25 -15.99
N VAL A 250 -2.16 -16.35 -15.23
CA VAL A 250 -3.07 -16.57 -14.10
C VAL A 250 -2.67 -15.60 -13.00
N SER A 251 -3.21 -14.39 -13.02
CA SER A 251 -2.81 -13.31 -12.11
C SER A 251 -3.06 -13.68 -10.65
N GLY A 252 -4.13 -14.44 -10.36
CA GLY A 252 -4.44 -14.92 -9.00
C GLY A 252 -3.40 -15.87 -8.40
N SER A 253 -2.38 -16.32 -9.15
CA SER A 253 -1.19 -16.98 -8.59
C SER A 253 -0.44 -16.11 -7.57
N THR A 254 -0.57 -14.79 -7.67
CA THR A 254 -0.23 -13.83 -6.63
C THR A 254 -0.84 -14.19 -5.26
N LEU A 255 -2.15 -14.48 -5.20
CA LEU A 255 -2.85 -14.84 -3.96
C LEU A 255 -2.43 -16.23 -3.47
N MET A 256 -2.29 -17.19 -4.38
CA MET A 256 -1.87 -18.56 -4.07
C MET A 256 -0.45 -18.59 -3.50
N SER A 257 0.50 -17.83 -4.07
CA SER A 257 1.88 -17.77 -3.58
C SER A 257 1.96 -17.34 -2.11
N VAL A 258 1.17 -16.32 -1.72
CA VAL A 258 1.08 -15.82 -0.36
C VAL A 258 0.42 -16.85 0.56
N ARG A 259 -0.65 -17.52 0.14
CA ARG A 259 -1.26 -18.60 0.92
C ARG A 259 -0.28 -19.74 1.16
N ASP A 260 0.36 -20.20 0.10
CA ASP A 260 1.05 -21.49 0.08
C ASP A 260 2.45 -21.41 0.71
N ILE A 261 3.13 -20.26 0.64
CA ILE A 261 4.37 -20.05 1.41
C ILE A 261 4.10 -20.09 2.92
N GLY A 262 3.02 -19.44 3.38
CA GLY A 262 2.62 -19.44 4.79
C GLY A 262 2.27 -20.85 5.27
N SER A 263 1.48 -21.59 4.49
CA SER A 263 1.10 -22.97 4.80
C SER A 263 2.33 -23.89 4.87
N TRP A 264 3.26 -23.76 3.92
CA TRP A 264 4.47 -24.58 3.86
C TRP A 264 5.39 -24.38 5.07
N ILE A 265 5.60 -23.14 5.53
CA ILE A 265 6.44 -22.92 6.71
C ILE A 265 5.70 -23.33 7.98
N LYS A 266 4.45 -22.91 8.15
CA LYS A 266 3.64 -23.20 9.36
C LYS A 266 3.44 -24.70 9.57
N TYR A 267 3.12 -25.43 8.51
CA TYR A 267 2.81 -26.86 8.61
C TYR A 267 3.95 -27.79 8.19
N GLY A 268 5.11 -27.23 7.82
CA GLY A 268 6.20 -27.95 7.20
C GLY A 268 5.84 -28.45 5.80
N GLY A 269 6.77 -29.13 5.15
CA GLY A 269 6.61 -29.69 3.81
C GLY A 269 7.94 -30.15 3.26
N VAL A 270 7.99 -30.40 1.95
CA VAL A 270 9.23 -30.78 1.27
C VAL A 270 10.33 -29.75 1.56
N ASN A 271 11.48 -30.23 2.03
CA ASN A 271 12.70 -29.47 2.28
C ASN A 271 12.49 -28.11 2.99
N SER A 272 11.55 -28.06 3.95
CA SER A 272 11.30 -26.83 4.72
C SER A 272 12.60 -26.39 5.43
N PRO A 273 13.07 -25.15 5.22
CA PRO A 273 14.39 -24.71 5.66
C PRO A 273 14.42 -24.27 7.13
N VAL A 274 13.26 -24.17 7.78
CA VAL A 274 13.14 -23.82 9.21
C VAL A 274 13.43 -25.03 10.08
N LYS A 275 14.12 -24.81 11.21
CA LYS A 275 14.50 -25.87 12.15
C LYS A 275 13.33 -26.37 12.99
N SER A 276 12.32 -25.52 13.17
CA SER A 276 11.09 -25.81 13.90
C SER A 276 9.93 -25.13 13.19
N ARG A 277 8.74 -25.70 13.35
CA ARG A 277 7.53 -25.13 12.77
C ARG A 277 7.02 -24.01 13.69
N PRO A 278 6.73 -22.82 13.16
CA PRO A 278 6.13 -21.77 13.95
C PRO A 278 4.72 -22.20 14.38
N THR A 279 4.31 -21.78 15.58
CA THR A 279 2.98 -22.06 16.12
C THR A 279 1.94 -21.14 15.50
N TYR A 280 2.29 -19.86 15.35
CA TYR A 280 1.43 -18.81 14.81
C TYR A 280 2.02 -18.22 13.54
N ALA A 281 1.16 -17.83 12.60
CA ALA A 281 1.55 -17.18 11.36
C ALA A 281 0.79 -15.87 11.14
N TYR A 282 1.54 -14.84 10.80
CA TYR A 282 1.07 -13.50 10.52
C TYR A 282 1.47 -13.10 9.10
N ALA A 283 0.67 -12.26 8.44
CA ALA A 283 1.08 -11.62 7.19
C ALA A 283 1.04 -10.10 7.31
N TYR A 284 2.09 -9.45 6.82
CA TYR A 284 2.21 -8.01 6.73
C TYR A 284 2.29 -7.60 5.26
N GLY A 285 1.56 -6.55 4.91
CA GLY A 285 1.58 -5.96 3.58
C GLY A 285 1.39 -4.46 3.68
N ILE A 286 2.17 -3.70 2.92
CA ILE A 286 2.14 -2.24 2.88
C ILE A 286 1.68 -1.77 1.51
N SER A 287 0.77 -0.79 1.47
CA SER A 287 0.33 -0.12 0.23
C SER A 287 -0.35 -1.10 -0.73
N GLN A 288 0.24 -1.36 -1.90
CA GLN A 288 -0.16 -2.41 -2.84
C GLN A 288 -0.34 -3.78 -2.15
N THR A 289 0.55 -4.18 -1.26
CA THR A 289 0.45 -5.49 -0.60
C THR A 289 -0.51 -5.49 0.58
N GLY A 290 -0.80 -4.33 1.17
CA GLY A 290 -1.94 -4.17 2.06
C GLY A 290 -3.26 -4.38 1.32
N ARG A 291 -3.40 -3.82 0.10
CA ARG A 291 -4.55 -4.07 -0.79
C ARG A 291 -4.63 -5.54 -1.21
N LEU A 292 -3.49 -6.20 -1.38
CA LEU A 292 -3.43 -7.63 -1.68
C LEU A 292 -3.99 -8.47 -0.52
N LEU A 293 -3.62 -8.16 0.73
CA LEU A 293 -4.18 -8.85 1.90
C LEU A 293 -5.69 -8.58 2.08
N ARG A 294 -6.18 -7.39 1.69
CA ARG A 294 -7.63 -7.13 1.61
C ARG A 294 -8.31 -7.98 0.54
N HIS A 295 -7.71 -8.12 -0.65
CA HIS A 295 -8.21 -9.01 -1.70
C HIS A 295 -8.13 -10.49 -1.26
N TYR A 296 -7.08 -10.89 -0.54
CA TYR A 296 -6.91 -12.22 0.02
C TYR A 296 -8.09 -12.63 0.93
N LEU A 297 -8.55 -11.73 1.80
CA LEU A 297 -9.75 -11.93 2.60
C LEU A 297 -11.02 -12.01 1.74
N TYR A 298 -11.18 -11.10 0.79
CA TYR A 298 -12.34 -11.08 -0.12
C TYR A 298 -12.48 -12.37 -0.93
N SER A 299 -11.36 -12.94 -1.38
CA SER A 299 -11.35 -14.18 -2.14
C SER A 299 -11.36 -15.44 -1.27
N GLY A 300 -11.42 -15.33 0.07
CA GLY A 300 -11.47 -16.48 0.97
C GLY A 300 -10.18 -17.31 1.02
N MET A 301 -9.03 -16.68 0.75
CA MET A 301 -7.78 -17.39 0.48
C MET A 301 -7.06 -17.93 1.73
N ASN A 302 -7.57 -17.72 2.94
CA ASN A 302 -6.90 -18.13 4.18
C ASN A 302 -6.99 -19.63 4.50
N LEU A 303 -7.48 -20.45 3.58
CA LEU A 303 -7.53 -21.90 3.69
C LEU A 303 -6.68 -22.53 2.58
N ASP A 304 -5.73 -23.39 2.96
CA ASP A 304 -4.96 -24.17 1.99
C ASP A 304 -5.81 -25.27 1.32
N GLU A 305 -5.24 -25.97 0.33
CA GLU A 305 -5.91 -27.08 -0.38
C GLU A 305 -6.34 -28.27 0.51
N LYS A 306 -5.92 -28.29 1.77
CA LYS A 306 -6.35 -29.27 2.79
C LYS A 306 -7.38 -28.69 3.76
N GLY A 307 -7.88 -27.48 3.51
CA GLY A 307 -8.83 -26.77 4.37
C GLY A 307 -8.23 -26.24 5.67
N ARG A 308 -6.91 -26.07 5.77
CA ARG A 308 -6.25 -25.62 7.02
C ARG A 308 -6.03 -24.10 6.98
N GLN A 309 -6.28 -23.45 8.11
CA GLN A 309 -6.08 -22.00 8.26
C GLN A 309 -4.60 -21.62 8.18
N VAL A 310 -4.25 -20.78 7.20
CA VAL A 310 -2.86 -20.37 6.99
C VAL A 310 -2.45 -19.31 8.03
N TYR A 311 -3.08 -18.15 8.02
CA TYR A 311 -2.73 -17.03 8.87
C TYR A 311 -3.68 -16.91 10.06
N ASP A 312 -3.11 -16.67 11.23
CA ASP A 312 -3.85 -16.39 12.47
C ASP A 312 -4.11 -14.89 12.61
N GLY A 313 -3.21 -14.05 12.08
CA GLY A 313 -3.35 -12.60 12.05
C GLY A 313 -2.90 -11.94 10.75
N LEU A 314 -3.59 -10.88 10.33
CA LEU A 314 -3.21 -10.04 9.20
C LEU A 314 -3.01 -8.59 9.65
N LEU A 315 -1.95 -7.95 9.15
CA LEU A 315 -1.66 -6.52 9.35
C LEU A 315 -1.53 -5.80 8.00
N PRO A 316 -2.66 -5.49 7.32
CA PRO A 316 -2.62 -4.67 6.12
C PRO A 316 -2.43 -3.19 6.49
N HIS A 317 -1.32 -2.62 6.02
CA HIS A 317 -0.91 -1.25 6.28
C HIS A 317 -1.05 -0.38 5.03
N VAL A 318 -1.58 0.83 5.21
CA VAL A 318 -1.84 1.86 4.20
C VAL A 318 -2.50 1.33 2.92
N ALA A 319 -3.46 0.42 3.11
CA ALA A 319 -4.22 -0.18 2.02
C ALA A 319 -5.36 0.72 1.54
N GLY A 320 -5.90 1.58 2.41
CA GLY A 320 -7.16 2.28 2.23
C GLY A 320 -8.36 1.33 2.28
N GLY A 321 -9.45 1.70 1.61
CA GLY A 321 -10.67 0.89 1.47
C GLY A 321 -10.66 -0.02 0.25
N ARG A 322 -9.75 0.18 -0.71
CA ARG A 322 -9.70 -0.58 -1.97
C ARG A 322 -9.10 -1.98 -1.85
N ARG A 323 -9.30 -2.76 -2.92
CA ARG A 323 -8.55 -3.97 -3.25
C ARG A 323 -7.52 -3.61 -4.35
N GLY A 324 -7.03 -4.59 -5.11
CA GLY A 324 -6.14 -4.32 -6.23
C GLY A 324 -6.31 -5.30 -7.38
N ASP A 325 -5.60 -5.00 -8.46
CA ASP A 325 -5.59 -5.70 -9.75
C ASP A 325 -4.77 -6.99 -9.63
N PHE A 326 -5.34 -8.02 -8.99
CA PHE A 326 -4.58 -9.23 -8.60
C PHE A 326 -5.20 -10.55 -9.07
N ASN A 327 -6.45 -10.55 -9.53
CA ASN A 327 -7.17 -11.80 -9.85
C ASN A 327 -8.23 -11.59 -10.93
N HIS A 328 -7.77 -11.24 -12.12
CA HIS A 328 -8.56 -11.19 -13.35
C HIS A 328 -7.63 -11.22 -14.57
N ARG A 329 -8.19 -11.37 -15.77
CA ARG A 329 -7.41 -11.42 -16.99
C ARG A 329 -6.74 -10.07 -17.26
N PHE A 330 -5.46 -10.12 -17.64
CA PHE A 330 -4.59 -8.95 -17.84
C PHE A 330 -4.49 -8.02 -16.61
N ALA A 331 -4.68 -8.54 -15.40
CA ALA A 331 -4.45 -7.77 -14.19
C ALA A 331 -3.03 -7.22 -14.13
N GLN A 332 -2.89 -5.98 -13.67
CA GLN A 332 -1.59 -5.33 -13.52
C GLN A 332 -1.37 -5.04 -12.04
N PRO A 333 -0.65 -5.89 -11.28
CA PRO A 333 -0.49 -5.70 -9.84
C PRO A 333 0.02 -4.30 -9.46
N SER A 334 0.88 -3.72 -10.30
CA SER A 334 1.43 -2.38 -10.15
C SER A 334 0.40 -1.25 -10.32
N GLN A 335 -0.76 -1.53 -10.91
CA GLN A 335 -1.84 -0.58 -11.15
C GLN A 335 -2.41 -0.03 -9.84
N GLN A 336 -2.59 1.28 -9.83
CA GLN A 336 -3.09 2.01 -8.69
C GLN A 336 -4.22 2.96 -9.06
N SER A 337 -4.10 3.65 -10.20
CA SER A 337 -4.89 4.84 -10.50
C SER A 337 -6.05 4.56 -11.43
N SER A 338 -5.86 3.73 -12.45
CA SER A 338 -6.91 3.55 -13.45
C SER A 338 -8.12 2.77 -12.92
N PRO A 339 -9.34 3.23 -13.22
CA PRO A 339 -10.57 2.51 -12.92
C PRO A 339 -10.51 1.04 -13.36
N GLY A 340 -10.95 0.12 -12.50
CA GLY A 340 -10.83 -1.32 -12.73
C GLY A 340 -11.26 -2.18 -11.55
N PHE A 341 -10.97 -3.48 -11.59
CA PHE A 341 -11.42 -4.45 -10.58
C PHE A 341 -10.99 -4.07 -9.15
N GLY A 342 -9.77 -3.54 -8.98
CA GLY A 342 -9.26 -3.11 -7.67
C GLY A 342 -10.06 -1.99 -7.00
N HIS A 343 -10.89 -1.27 -7.75
CA HIS A 343 -11.68 -0.13 -7.29
C HIS A 343 -13.14 -0.48 -6.98
N MET A 344 -13.57 -1.71 -7.28
CA MET A 344 -14.96 -2.09 -7.04
C MET A 344 -15.27 -2.24 -5.54
N TYR A 345 -16.51 -1.95 -5.20
CA TYR A 345 -17.20 -2.42 -3.99
C TYR A 345 -17.11 -3.97 -3.85
N PRO A 346 -17.08 -4.56 -2.63
CA PRO A 346 -17.24 -3.95 -1.31
C PRO A 346 -15.95 -3.34 -0.72
N PHE A 347 -16.14 -2.36 0.18
CA PHE A 347 -15.06 -1.65 0.89
C PHE A 347 -15.04 -1.94 2.40
N ALA A 348 -16.20 -2.09 3.02
CA ALA A 348 -16.35 -2.45 4.43
C ALA A 348 -16.25 -3.97 4.63
N ASP A 349 -15.84 -4.40 5.82
CA ASP A 349 -15.69 -5.82 6.14
C ASP A 349 -17.02 -6.55 6.32
N GLU A 350 -18.00 -5.90 6.95
CA GLU A 350 -19.38 -6.39 7.07
C GLU A 350 -20.18 -6.06 5.82
N PRO A 351 -21.24 -6.84 5.51
CA PRO A 351 -22.12 -6.54 4.39
C PRO A 351 -22.75 -5.15 4.47
N THR A 352 -22.62 -4.38 3.40
CA THR A 352 -23.22 -3.03 3.27
C THR A 352 -24.03 -2.93 1.99
N GLU A 353 -25.12 -2.18 1.96
CA GLU A 353 -25.84 -1.98 0.69
C GLU A 353 -25.06 -1.04 -0.24
N ASP A 354 -24.92 -1.41 -1.51
CA ASP A 354 -24.47 -0.45 -2.53
C ASP A 354 -25.65 0.47 -2.89
N PRO A 355 -25.54 1.81 -2.70
CA PRO A 355 -26.61 2.76 -3.03
C PRO A 355 -27.01 2.76 -4.50
N TYR A 356 -26.21 2.10 -5.35
CA TYR A 356 -26.33 2.10 -6.78
C TYR A 356 -26.95 0.82 -7.36
N GLY A 357 -27.38 -0.11 -6.50
CA GLY A 357 -28.20 -1.26 -6.88
C GLY A 357 -27.41 -2.56 -7.08
N ARG A 358 -26.17 -2.65 -6.57
CA ARG A 358 -25.45 -3.93 -6.47
C ARG A 358 -25.89 -4.72 -5.24
N LYS A 359 -25.47 -5.99 -5.17
CA LYS A 359 -25.77 -6.93 -4.08
C LYS A 359 -25.20 -6.45 -2.74
N LEU A 360 -25.87 -6.83 -1.65
CA LEU A 360 -25.38 -6.74 -0.29
C LEU A 360 -24.17 -7.68 -0.13
N GLU A 361 -23.00 -7.13 0.19
CA GLU A 361 -21.73 -7.84 0.27
C GLU A 361 -20.74 -7.12 1.20
N GLY A 362 -19.93 -7.89 1.90
CA GLY A 362 -18.83 -7.45 2.75
C GLY A 362 -17.49 -8.01 2.28
N LEU A 363 -16.41 -7.32 2.58
CA LEU A 363 -15.06 -7.76 2.24
C LEU A 363 -14.70 -9.12 2.86
N GLN A 364 -15.26 -9.47 4.03
CA GLN A 364 -14.94 -10.73 4.71
C GLN A 364 -15.95 -11.86 4.45
N ASP A 365 -17.00 -11.65 3.65
CA ASP A 365 -18.11 -12.60 3.51
C ASP A 365 -17.67 -13.99 3.05
N SER A 366 -16.84 -14.05 2.00
CA SER A 366 -16.30 -15.31 1.48
C SER A 366 -15.49 -16.05 2.54
N GLN A 367 -14.59 -15.37 3.24
CA GLN A 367 -13.77 -15.98 4.28
C GLN A 367 -14.60 -16.44 5.49
N LYS A 368 -15.58 -15.64 5.93
CA LYS A 368 -16.51 -16.01 7.01
C LYS A 368 -17.29 -17.27 6.66
N THR A 369 -17.77 -17.36 5.42
CA THR A 369 -18.53 -18.52 4.92
C THR A 369 -17.68 -19.78 4.87
N LEU A 370 -16.43 -19.67 4.41
CA LEU A 370 -15.51 -20.80 4.29
C LEU A 370 -14.88 -21.22 5.64
N GLY A 371 -14.78 -20.31 6.61
CA GLY A 371 -14.05 -20.50 7.87
C GLY A 371 -12.59 -20.04 7.79
N GLY A 372 -11.79 -20.31 8.82
CA GLY A 372 -10.38 -19.88 8.87
C GLY A 372 -10.21 -18.36 8.95
N LEU A 373 -11.11 -17.66 9.64
CA LEU A 373 -11.11 -16.21 9.73
C LEU A 373 -9.96 -15.70 10.63
N PRO A 374 -8.99 -14.91 10.11
CA PRO A 374 -7.90 -14.38 10.92
C PRO A 374 -8.34 -13.19 11.77
N LYS A 375 -7.54 -12.84 12.78
CA LYS A 375 -7.60 -11.51 13.40
C LYS A 375 -6.99 -10.48 12.45
N VAL A 376 -7.59 -9.29 12.35
CA VAL A 376 -7.15 -8.27 11.41
C VAL A 376 -6.97 -6.95 12.12
N ILE A 377 -5.81 -6.33 11.95
CA ILE A 377 -5.59 -4.93 12.30
C ILE A 377 -5.25 -4.18 11.01
N TYR A 378 -6.16 -3.32 10.56
CA TYR A 378 -5.87 -2.36 9.51
C TYR A 378 -5.21 -1.12 10.10
N THR A 379 -4.18 -0.62 9.44
CA THR A 379 -3.59 0.68 9.76
C THR A 379 -3.55 1.52 8.50
N ASN A 380 -3.96 2.77 8.59
CA ASN A 380 -3.89 3.74 7.50
C ASN A 380 -3.25 5.03 8.00
N THR A 381 -2.67 5.78 7.09
CA THR A 381 -2.21 7.15 7.35
C THR A 381 -3.24 8.12 6.79
N SER A 382 -3.02 9.41 7.01
CA SER A 382 -3.86 10.45 6.41
C SER A 382 -3.86 10.35 4.87
N ALA A 383 -2.75 9.91 4.26
CA ALA A 383 -2.64 9.79 2.80
C ALA A 383 -3.74 8.91 2.17
N GLU A 384 -4.19 7.82 2.82
CA GLU A 384 -5.24 6.95 2.26
C GLU A 384 -6.64 7.58 2.34
N TYR A 385 -6.86 8.46 3.32
CA TYR A 385 -8.11 9.24 3.40
C TYR A 385 -8.13 10.32 2.33
N TRP A 386 -7.02 11.03 2.12
CA TRP A 386 -6.89 12.04 1.06
C TRP A 386 -6.87 11.46 -0.36
N ARG A 387 -6.41 10.21 -0.51
CA ARG A 387 -6.58 9.43 -1.74
C ARG A 387 -8.06 9.11 -2.04
N GLY A 388 -8.92 9.15 -1.02
CA GLY A 388 -10.36 9.15 -1.20
C GLY A 388 -11.08 7.83 -0.96
N ASP A 389 -10.42 6.81 -0.42
CA ASP A 389 -11.05 5.48 -0.26
C ASP A 389 -11.03 4.92 1.16
N ALA A 390 -10.22 5.44 2.09
CA ALA A 390 -10.12 4.87 3.43
C ALA A 390 -11.43 4.96 4.23
N SER A 391 -12.16 6.07 4.15
CA SER A 391 -13.43 6.25 4.89
C SER A 391 -14.52 5.26 4.48
N LEU A 392 -14.51 4.78 3.24
CA LEU A 392 -15.48 3.79 2.75
C LEU A 392 -15.39 2.42 3.46
N SER A 393 -14.34 2.18 4.25
CA SER A 393 -14.21 0.98 5.06
C SER A 393 -14.99 1.03 6.38
N HIS A 394 -15.41 2.22 6.83
CA HIS A 394 -16.05 2.43 8.14
C HIS A 394 -17.12 3.54 8.16
N ILE A 395 -17.45 4.13 7.02
CA ILE A 395 -18.60 5.03 6.82
C ILE A 395 -19.43 4.45 5.67
N ASP A 396 -20.75 4.46 5.81
CA ASP A 396 -21.63 3.89 4.80
C ASP A 396 -21.49 4.60 3.44
N LEU A 397 -21.88 3.90 2.37
CA LEU A 397 -21.69 4.37 1.00
C LEU A 397 -22.63 5.52 0.62
N ARG A 398 -23.51 5.94 1.54
CA ARG A 398 -24.40 7.09 1.41
C ARG A 398 -23.91 8.29 2.24
N GLY A 399 -22.87 8.13 3.05
CA GLY A 399 -22.30 9.16 3.93
C GLY A 399 -23.23 9.56 5.07
N ARG A 400 -24.06 8.64 5.57
CA ARG A 400 -25.12 8.92 6.57
C ARG A 400 -24.80 8.39 7.95
N GLN A 401 -24.00 7.34 8.07
CA GLN A 401 -23.67 6.73 9.35
C GLN A 401 -22.31 6.03 9.31
N ASP A 402 -21.70 5.93 10.49
CA ASP A 402 -20.55 5.08 10.72
C ASP A 402 -20.93 3.60 10.68
N LEU A 403 -20.00 2.75 10.28
CA LEU A 403 -20.15 1.30 10.23
C LEU A 403 -19.36 0.65 11.37
N ASP A 404 -19.94 -0.38 11.96
CA ASP A 404 -19.24 -1.22 12.91
C ASP A 404 -18.27 -2.16 12.19
N LEU A 405 -17.11 -2.38 12.83
CA LEU A 405 -16.15 -3.37 12.37
C LEU A 405 -16.48 -4.74 12.97
N PRO A 406 -16.19 -5.85 12.26
CA PRO A 406 -16.33 -7.20 12.80
C PRO A 406 -15.56 -7.37 14.12
N GLN A 407 -16.00 -8.32 14.96
CA GLN A 407 -15.33 -8.60 16.23
C GLN A 407 -13.85 -8.97 16.05
N ASN A 408 -13.47 -9.61 14.93
CA ASN A 408 -12.08 -9.97 14.59
C ASN A 408 -11.27 -8.84 13.93
N THR A 409 -11.83 -7.63 13.79
CA THR A 409 -11.16 -6.50 13.14
C THR A 409 -10.92 -5.32 14.10
N ARG A 410 -9.80 -4.62 13.90
CA ARG A 410 -9.59 -3.24 14.36
C ARG A 410 -9.03 -2.39 13.22
N SER A 411 -9.32 -1.09 13.23
CA SER A 411 -8.78 -0.12 12.29
C SER A 411 -8.22 1.11 13.01
N TYR A 412 -7.05 1.57 12.58
CA TYR A 412 -6.40 2.75 13.14
C TYR A 412 -5.94 3.71 12.05
N LEU A 413 -6.26 4.99 12.20
CA LEU A 413 -5.63 6.10 11.50
C LEU A 413 -4.40 6.57 12.30
N PHE A 414 -3.24 6.66 11.65
CA PHE A 414 -2.05 7.36 12.15
C PHE A 414 -2.12 8.82 11.71
N SER A 415 -2.58 9.68 12.62
CA SER A 415 -3.01 11.04 12.33
C SER A 415 -1.88 11.92 11.82
N GLY A 416 -2.18 12.79 10.86
CA GLY A 416 -1.25 13.78 10.32
C GLY A 416 0.02 13.20 9.68
N THR A 417 -0.02 11.96 9.20
CA THR A 417 1.15 11.28 8.60
C THR A 417 0.95 10.97 7.11
N GLN A 418 2.07 10.83 6.40
CA GLN A 418 2.09 10.47 4.98
C GLN A 418 2.29 8.95 4.79
N HIS A 419 2.16 8.47 3.55
CA HIS A 419 2.09 7.03 3.23
C HIS A 419 3.30 6.17 3.64
N VAL A 420 4.50 6.76 3.63
CA VAL A 420 5.76 6.11 4.01
C VAL A 420 6.45 7.04 5.00
N PRO A 421 6.94 6.51 6.14
CA PRO A 421 7.53 7.35 7.17
C PRO A 421 8.75 8.07 6.60
N ARG A 422 8.94 9.32 7.05
CA ARG A 422 10.14 10.12 6.78
C ARG A 422 10.59 10.75 8.08
N GLU A 423 11.83 11.22 8.08
CA GLU A 423 12.49 11.85 9.21
C GLU A 423 13.16 13.14 8.75
N LEU A 424 13.80 13.84 9.69
CA LEU A 424 14.66 14.97 9.37
C LEU A 424 15.96 14.52 8.68
N PRO A 425 16.58 15.38 7.85
CA PRO A 425 16.14 16.73 7.48
C PRO A 425 14.90 16.73 6.59
N GLN A 426 14.11 17.82 6.65
CA GLN A 426 12.95 17.95 5.77
C GLN A 426 13.40 18.16 4.32
N MET A 427 12.92 17.32 3.41
CA MET A 427 13.30 17.35 2.00
C MET A 427 12.11 17.70 1.11
N LYS A 428 12.40 18.33 -0.04
CA LYS A 428 11.48 18.55 -1.17
C LYS A 428 12.09 17.90 -2.43
N ASP A 429 12.42 16.62 -2.31
CA ASP A 429 13.01 15.81 -3.36
C ASP A 429 11.94 15.21 -4.29
N PRO A 430 12.26 14.86 -5.55
CA PRO A 430 11.34 14.13 -6.41
C PRO A 430 10.90 12.81 -5.77
N GLY A 431 9.60 12.53 -5.82
CA GLY A 431 9.06 11.22 -5.46
C GLY A 431 9.56 10.11 -6.41
N PRO A 432 9.27 8.82 -6.13
CA PRO A 432 9.70 7.71 -6.97
C PRO A 432 9.22 7.75 -8.43
N ASP A 433 8.17 8.51 -8.73
CA ASP A 433 7.64 8.74 -10.08
C ASP A 433 8.14 10.05 -10.72
N GLY A 434 9.02 10.80 -10.04
CA GLY A 434 9.53 12.09 -10.47
C GLY A 434 8.63 13.29 -10.13
N SER A 435 7.48 13.07 -9.48
CA SER A 435 6.61 14.18 -9.06
C SER A 435 7.21 14.98 -7.90
N LEU A 436 6.93 16.29 -7.87
CA LEU A 436 7.36 17.19 -6.81
C LEU A 436 6.15 17.70 -6.04
N GLY A 437 6.22 17.69 -4.70
CA GLY A 437 5.26 18.39 -3.86
C GLY A 437 5.56 19.89 -3.85
N LEU A 438 4.57 20.73 -3.62
CA LEU A 438 4.74 22.19 -3.51
C LEU A 438 5.54 22.55 -2.25
N TYR A 439 5.30 21.82 -1.16
CA TYR A 439 5.90 22.03 0.16
C TYR A 439 6.89 20.91 0.53
N GLY A 440 7.79 21.19 1.48
CA GLY A 440 8.68 20.17 2.03
C GLY A 440 7.91 19.02 2.70
N PHE A 441 8.38 17.78 2.53
CA PHE A 441 7.61 16.59 2.91
C PHE A 441 7.38 16.45 4.40
N ASN A 442 6.39 15.62 4.75
CA ASN A 442 6.08 15.30 6.14
C ASN A 442 7.27 14.59 6.81
N VAL A 443 7.55 14.89 8.08
CA VAL A 443 8.72 14.37 8.82
C VAL A 443 8.35 13.52 10.03
N VAL A 444 7.06 13.16 10.17
CA VAL A 444 6.56 12.31 11.26
C VAL A 444 6.79 10.85 10.91
N ASP A 445 7.45 10.14 11.83
CA ASP A 445 7.70 8.70 11.71
C ASP A 445 6.72 7.92 12.58
N PHE A 446 5.74 7.29 11.93
CA PHE A 446 4.67 6.53 12.59
C PHE A 446 5.07 5.10 12.98
N ARG A 447 6.27 4.62 12.64
CA ARG A 447 6.66 3.22 12.87
C ARG A 447 6.51 2.74 14.33
N PRO A 448 6.69 3.56 15.37
CA PRO A 448 6.34 3.17 16.75
C PRO A 448 4.86 2.74 16.93
N LEU A 449 3.93 3.41 16.25
CA LEU A 449 2.51 3.01 16.25
C LEU A 449 2.31 1.68 15.52
N LEU A 450 3.04 1.47 14.42
CA LEU A 450 2.98 0.23 13.65
C LEU A 450 3.53 -0.97 14.44
N ARG A 451 4.62 -0.79 15.20
CA ARG A 451 5.11 -1.78 16.18
C ARG A 451 4.06 -2.14 17.22
N SER A 452 3.43 -1.13 17.82
CA SER A 452 2.36 -1.35 18.79
C SER A 452 1.17 -2.09 18.17
N ALA A 453 0.82 -1.81 16.91
CA ALA A 453 -0.22 -2.54 16.20
C ALA A 453 0.14 -4.03 16.01
N LEU A 454 1.39 -4.34 15.66
CA LEU A 454 1.86 -5.73 15.57
C LEU A 454 1.82 -6.43 16.94
N CYS A 455 2.33 -5.79 18.00
CA CYS A 455 2.26 -6.36 19.37
C CYS A 455 0.81 -6.64 19.80
N ASN A 456 -0.11 -5.71 19.52
CA ASN A 456 -1.53 -5.90 19.82
C ASN A 456 -2.14 -7.05 19.02
N LEU A 457 -1.78 -7.20 17.74
CA LEU A 457 -2.25 -8.32 16.92
C LEU A 457 -1.76 -9.66 17.48
N VAL A 458 -0.50 -9.71 17.91
CA VAL A 458 0.11 -10.90 18.52
C VAL A 458 -0.59 -11.27 19.82
N SER A 459 -0.71 -10.36 20.78
CA SER A 459 -1.39 -10.68 22.04
C SER A 459 -2.86 -11.02 21.82
N TRP A 460 -3.50 -10.49 20.78
CA TRP A 460 -4.86 -10.88 20.44
C TRP A 460 -4.96 -12.33 19.95
N VAL A 461 -4.03 -12.74 19.10
CA VAL A 461 -3.98 -14.10 18.54
C VAL A 461 -3.54 -15.11 19.59
N GLU A 462 -2.46 -14.82 20.33
CA GLU A 462 -1.78 -15.78 21.20
C GLU A 462 -2.39 -15.86 22.61
N GLU A 463 -2.92 -14.74 23.11
CA GLU A 463 -3.40 -14.62 24.49
C GLU A 463 -4.90 -14.33 24.57
N GLY A 464 -5.57 -14.07 23.44
CA GLY A 464 -6.96 -13.63 23.40
C GLY A 464 -7.17 -12.20 23.93
N LEU A 465 -6.10 -11.44 24.15
CA LEU A 465 -6.16 -10.09 24.69
C LEU A 465 -6.60 -9.11 23.61
N GLU A 466 -7.84 -8.62 23.69
CA GLU A 466 -8.36 -7.68 22.69
C GLU A 466 -7.48 -6.43 22.56
N PRO A 467 -7.19 -5.97 21.33
CA PRO A 467 -6.53 -4.68 21.10
C PRO A 467 -7.41 -3.52 21.56
N PRO A 468 -6.81 -2.33 21.75
CA PRO A 468 -7.57 -1.10 21.96
C PRO A 468 -8.68 -0.88 20.90
N LYS A 469 -9.69 -0.08 21.25
CA LYS A 469 -10.77 0.24 20.31
C LYS A 469 -10.23 0.98 19.08
N SER A 470 -10.89 0.80 17.94
CA SER A 470 -10.52 1.47 16.69
C SER A 470 -10.54 2.99 16.85
N LYS A 471 -9.64 3.65 16.12
CA LYS A 471 -9.47 5.10 16.11
C LYS A 471 -9.44 5.55 14.67
N VAL A 472 -10.59 5.95 14.15
CA VAL A 472 -10.82 6.41 12.78
C VAL A 472 -11.69 7.68 12.84
N PRO A 473 -11.71 8.53 11.81
CA PRO A 473 -12.69 9.60 11.69
C PRO A 473 -14.11 9.05 11.73
N ARG A 474 -15.00 9.71 12.47
CA ARG A 474 -16.42 9.31 12.58
C ARG A 474 -17.38 10.46 12.37
N LEU A 475 -18.56 10.15 11.84
CA LEU A 475 -19.63 11.11 11.67
C LEU A 475 -20.32 11.42 13.00
N ASP A 476 -20.55 10.41 13.83
CA ASP A 476 -21.32 10.52 15.08
C ASP A 476 -20.66 11.40 16.17
N ASP A 477 -19.34 11.54 16.15
CA ASP A 477 -18.57 12.39 17.07
C ASP A 477 -18.00 13.66 16.41
N GLY A 478 -18.33 13.92 15.13
CA GLY A 478 -17.90 15.09 14.38
C GLY A 478 -16.42 15.12 14.00
N THR A 479 -15.71 13.99 14.10
CA THR A 479 -14.29 13.90 13.75
C THR A 479 -14.02 13.57 12.27
N ALA A 480 -15.05 13.21 11.50
CA ALA A 480 -15.01 13.11 10.05
C ALA A 480 -15.57 14.38 9.39
N SER A 481 -14.83 14.93 8.42
CA SER A 481 -15.19 16.11 7.63
C SER A 481 -15.02 15.86 6.13
N THR A 482 -15.66 16.71 5.32
CA THR A 482 -15.42 16.70 3.88
C THR A 482 -14.06 17.32 3.55
N ILE A 483 -13.49 16.96 2.40
CA ILE A 483 -12.23 17.54 1.94
C ILE A 483 -12.31 19.08 1.81
N PRO A 484 -13.35 19.68 1.18
CA PRO A 484 -13.50 21.13 1.10
C PRO A 484 -13.47 21.83 2.47
N ASP A 485 -14.21 21.31 3.45
CA ASP A 485 -14.28 21.93 4.79
C ASP A 485 -12.92 21.94 5.49
N VAL A 486 -12.15 20.86 5.34
CA VAL A 486 -10.79 20.80 5.91
C VAL A 486 -9.85 21.75 5.18
N LEU A 487 -9.92 21.84 3.85
CA LEU A 487 -9.06 22.73 3.06
C LEU A 487 -9.31 24.23 3.34
N GLU A 488 -10.52 24.62 3.75
CA GLU A 488 -10.84 25.99 4.16
C GLU A 488 -10.01 26.45 5.37
N VAL A 489 -9.66 25.54 6.28
CA VAL A 489 -8.77 25.85 7.42
C VAL A 489 -7.37 26.23 6.91
N PHE A 490 -6.86 25.54 5.89
CA PHE A 490 -5.52 25.76 5.37
C PHE A 490 -5.39 27.07 4.59
N THR A 491 -6.43 27.45 3.84
CA THR A 491 -6.45 28.75 3.14
C THR A 491 -6.74 29.89 4.09
N GLY A 492 -7.76 29.76 4.94
CA GLY A 492 -8.25 30.84 5.79
C GLY A 492 -7.34 31.14 6.98
N ALA A 493 -6.94 30.12 7.75
CA ALA A 493 -6.18 30.31 8.98
C ALA A 493 -4.66 30.18 8.82
N LEU A 494 -4.20 29.40 7.84
CA LEU A 494 -2.77 29.10 7.65
C LEU A 494 -2.14 29.86 6.46
N GLY A 495 -2.94 30.44 5.56
CA GLY A 495 -2.45 31.16 4.39
C GLY A 495 -1.70 30.25 3.38
N LEU A 496 -1.96 28.95 3.39
CA LEU A 496 -1.31 27.98 2.51
C LEU A 496 -2.09 27.80 1.21
N LYS A 497 -1.36 27.54 0.12
CA LYS A 497 -1.92 27.09 -1.15
C LYS A 497 -2.44 25.66 -0.98
N ILE A 498 -3.63 25.43 -1.50
CA ILE A 498 -4.34 24.16 -1.45
C ILE A 498 -4.55 23.60 -2.86
N PRO A 499 -4.79 22.29 -3.03
CA PRO A 499 -5.33 21.78 -4.28
C PRO A 499 -6.76 22.29 -4.52
N ASP A 500 -7.24 22.18 -5.76
CA ASP A 500 -8.65 22.36 -6.09
C ASP A 500 -9.45 21.12 -5.65
N PRO A 501 -10.38 21.24 -4.68
CA PRO A 501 -11.19 20.12 -4.22
C PRO A 501 -11.98 19.44 -5.35
N SER A 502 -12.33 20.18 -6.41
CA SER A 502 -13.08 19.65 -7.54
C SER A 502 -12.24 18.73 -8.45
N GLN A 503 -10.91 18.86 -8.41
CA GLN A 503 -9.95 18.07 -9.19
C GLN A 503 -9.31 16.94 -8.38
N MET A 504 -9.77 16.70 -7.15
CA MET A 504 -9.33 15.57 -6.32
C MET A 504 -9.92 14.24 -6.79
N TRP A 505 -9.11 13.19 -6.71
CA TRP A 505 -9.46 11.82 -7.14
C TRP A 505 -10.63 11.23 -6.36
N ARG A 506 -11.69 10.81 -7.08
CA ARG A 506 -12.88 10.18 -6.51
C ARG A 506 -12.95 8.69 -6.79
N LEU A 507 -13.60 7.95 -5.90
CA LEU A 507 -13.99 6.57 -6.18
C LEU A 507 -15.44 6.53 -6.68
N ARG A 508 -15.70 5.73 -7.70
CA ARG A 508 -16.99 5.72 -8.40
C ARG A 508 -17.55 4.32 -8.56
N GLU A 509 -18.85 4.28 -8.83
CA GLU A 509 -19.50 3.13 -9.42
C GLU A 509 -18.85 2.79 -10.77
N MET A 510 -18.41 1.54 -10.96
CA MET A 510 -17.84 1.07 -12.22
C MET A 510 -18.73 0.03 -12.90
N ASP A 511 -18.93 0.19 -14.21
CA ASP A 511 -19.44 -0.85 -15.10
C ASP A 511 -18.27 -1.51 -15.84
N MET A 512 -17.95 -2.73 -15.39
CA MET A 512 -16.89 -3.57 -15.94
C MET A 512 -17.34 -4.38 -17.16
N GLY A 513 -18.62 -4.28 -17.56
CA GLY A 513 -19.22 -5.06 -18.63
C GLY A 513 -19.68 -6.47 -18.24
N LEU A 514 -20.28 -7.18 -19.20
CA LEU A 514 -21.01 -8.44 -18.98
C LEU A 514 -20.14 -9.64 -18.59
N ARG A 515 -18.83 -9.57 -18.80
CA ARG A 515 -17.88 -10.68 -18.53
C ARG A 515 -17.05 -10.47 -17.25
N LYS A 516 -17.43 -9.50 -16.42
CA LYS A 516 -16.69 -9.17 -15.18
C LYS A 516 -16.60 -10.34 -14.20
N ASP A 517 -17.63 -11.19 -14.14
CA ASP A 517 -17.70 -12.31 -13.18
C ASP A 517 -16.72 -13.44 -13.53
N ILE A 518 -16.23 -13.48 -14.79
CA ILE A 518 -15.13 -14.34 -15.22
C ILE A 518 -13.81 -13.54 -15.36
N GLY A 519 -13.73 -12.36 -14.72
CA GLY A 519 -12.54 -11.52 -14.68
C GLY A 519 -12.15 -10.90 -16.02
N ILE A 520 -13.10 -10.56 -16.89
CA ILE A 520 -12.82 -9.85 -18.14
C ILE A 520 -13.58 -8.52 -18.17
N ALA A 521 -12.82 -7.42 -18.18
CA ALA A 521 -13.35 -6.07 -18.25
C ALA A 521 -13.68 -5.63 -19.68
N THR A 522 -14.56 -4.63 -19.81
CA THR A 522 -14.78 -3.86 -21.04
C THR A 522 -14.16 -2.49 -20.88
N TYR A 523 -13.17 -2.15 -21.72
CA TYR A 523 -12.47 -0.88 -21.68
C TYR A 523 -12.91 0.08 -22.80
N PRO A 524 -12.80 1.41 -22.60
CA PRO A 524 -12.53 2.06 -21.31
C PRO A 524 -13.65 1.78 -20.29
N ILE A 525 -13.30 1.66 -19.01
CA ILE A 525 -14.29 1.40 -17.95
C ILE A 525 -15.27 2.56 -17.93
N LYS A 526 -16.58 2.24 -17.86
CA LYS A 526 -17.60 3.26 -17.69
C LYS A 526 -17.76 3.54 -16.20
N GLU A 527 -17.42 4.75 -15.80
CA GLU A 527 -17.62 5.24 -14.44
C GLU A 527 -18.96 5.98 -14.32
N GLY A 528 -19.60 5.83 -13.17
CA GLY A 528 -20.90 6.43 -12.86
C GLY A 528 -20.84 7.35 -11.66
N ARG A 529 -21.73 7.10 -10.71
CA ARG A 529 -21.96 7.94 -9.53
C ARG A 529 -20.78 7.84 -8.54
N GLU A 530 -20.53 8.92 -7.80
CA GLU A 530 -19.43 9.04 -6.83
C GLU A 530 -19.77 8.41 -5.48
N TYR A 531 -18.82 7.73 -4.84
CA TYR A 531 -18.92 7.37 -3.42
C TYR A 531 -18.44 8.51 -2.53
N PRO A 532 -19.05 8.72 -1.34
CA PRO A 532 -18.66 9.79 -0.43
C PRO A 532 -17.23 9.60 0.08
N ARG A 533 -16.55 10.71 0.39
CA ARG A 533 -15.16 10.68 0.84
C ARG A 533 -14.99 11.64 2.01
N PHE A 534 -14.63 11.07 3.15
CA PHE A 534 -14.36 11.82 4.37
C PHE A 534 -12.90 11.68 4.77
N VAL A 535 -12.38 12.75 5.38
CA VAL A 535 -11.07 12.84 6.01
C VAL A 535 -11.25 13.16 7.50
N SER A 536 -10.17 13.09 8.28
CA SER A 536 -10.19 13.60 9.66
C SER A 536 -10.39 15.11 9.65
N SER A 537 -11.29 15.61 10.51
CA SER A 537 -11.35 17.03 10.86
C SER A 537 -9.99 17.48 11.41
N VAL A 538 -9.69 18.77 11.31
CA VAL A 538 -8.45 19.36 11.84
C VAL A 538 -8.75 20.39 12.93
N ASP A 539 -7.81 20.57 13.84
CA ASP A 539 -7.84 21.70 14.77
C ASP A 539 -7.44 23.01 14.08
N LYS A 540 -7.45 24.11 14.83
CA LYS A 540 -7.07 25.45 14.34
C LYS A 540 -5.63 25.54 13.81
N ASP A 541 -4.79 24.56 14.15
CA ASP A 541 -3.40 24.49 13.70
C ASP A 541 -3.25 23.56 12.48
N GLY A 542 -4.36 23.09 11.89
CA GLY A 542 -4.35 22.20 10.73
C GLY A 542 -3.94 20.76 11.06
N ASN A 543 -3.89 20.37 12.34
CA ASN A 543 -3.54 19.02 12.76
C ASN A 543 -4.79 18.17 12.99
N GLU A 544 -4.77 16.92 12.52
CA GLU A 544 -5.93 16.01 12.57
C GLU A 544 -6.37 15.69 14.01
N VAL A 545 -7.69 15.67 14.24
CA VAL A 545 -8.29 15.41 15.57
C VAL A 545 -8.71 13.96 15.78
N ALA A 546 -9.04 13.23 14.71
CA ALA A 546 -9.33 11.80 14.75
C ALA A 546 -8.05 10.95 14.69
N GLY A 547 -8.19 9.65 14.98
CA GLY A 547 -7.08 8.70 14.89
C GLY A 547 -6.18 8.63 16.13
N ILE A 548 -5.07 7.93 15.99
CA ILE A 548 -4.00 7.86 16.98
C ILE A 548 -3.03 9.02 16.69
N ARG A 549 -3.08 10.03 17.56
CA ARG A 549 -2.25 11.23 17.49
C ARG A 549 -0.93 10.98 18.24
N MET A 550 0.17 10.86 17.51
CA MET A 550 1.51 10.88 18.12
C MET A 550 1.76 12.19 18.87
N PRO A 551 2.78 12.27 19.74
CA PRO A 551 3.20 13.53 20.33
C PRO A 551 3.49 14.63 19.31
N ASP A 552 3.99 14.29 18.12
CA ASP A 552 4.13 15.22 16.98
C ASP A 552 2.83 15.96 16.59
N ILE A 553 1.66 15.35 16.85
CA ILE A 553 0.35 15.87 16.48
C ILE A 553 -0.44 16.40 17.69
N SER A 554 -0.23 15.80 18.86
CA SER A 554 -0.91 16.20 20.11
C SER A 554 -0.18 17.30 20.89
N VAL A 555 1.12 17.46 20.66
CA VAL A 555 1.99 18.52 21.16
C VAL A 555 2.79 19.09 19.98
N PRO A 556 2.13 19.72 18.99
CA PRO A 556 2.76 20.01 17.70
C PRO A 556 3.74 21.18 17.75
N VAL A 557 4.76 21.13 16.89
CA VAL A 557 5.65 22.27 16.54
C VAL A 557 5.42 22.76 15.10
N GLY A 558 4.47 22.14 14.40
CA GLY A 558 4.06 22.45 13.04
C GLY A 558 2.72 21.81 12.67
N THR A 559 2.26 22.12 11.47
CA THR A 559 1.15 21.42 10.82
C THR A 559 1.72 20.25 10.03
N HIS A 560 1.17 19.06 10.25
CA HIS A 560 1.58 17.83 9.56
C HIS A 560 0.39 17.22 8.80
N THR A 561 0.57 17.02 7.49
CA THR A 561 -0.52 16.56 6.61
C THR A 561 -0.21 15.22 5.95
N GLY A 562 -1.25 14.54 5.42
CA GLY A 562 -1.11 13.38 4.53
C GLY A 562 -1.19 13.70 3.04
N TRP A 563 -1.27 14.97 2.68
CA TRP A 563 -1.46 15.47 1.31
C TRP A 563 -0.55 16.67 1.07
N ASN A 564 -0.17 16.90 -0.18
CA ASN A 564 0.66 18.03 -0.59
C ASN A 564 0.26 18.42 -2.02
N PRO A 565 0.03 19.69 -2.34
CA PRO A 565 -0.22 20.09 -3.73
C PRO A 565 0.96 19.72 -4.64
N ARG A 566 0.72 19.54 -5.93
CA ARG A 566 1.81 19.33 -6.90
C ARG A 566 2.57 20.64 -7.13
N ASP A 567 3.88 20.55 -7.27
CA ASP A 567 4.69 21.68 -7.70
C ASP A 567 4.40 21.98 -9.18
N PRO A 568 4.14 23.25 -9.56
CA PRO A 568 3.85 23.63 -10.95
C PRO A 568 4.89 23.15 -11.96
N SER A 569 6.15 22.97 -11.56
CA SER A 569 7.22 22.45 -12.43
C SER A 569 6.96 21.02 -12.95
N THR A 570 6.11 20.25 -12.26
CA THR A 570 5.71 18.89 -12.64
C THR A 570 4.26 18.80 -13.16
N GLY A 571 3.62 19.95 -13.42
CA GLY A 571 2.26 20.04 -13.96
C GLY A 571 1.14 19.71 -12.96
N ALA A 572 -0.09 20.08 -13.33
CA ALA A 572 -1.32 19.89 -12.56
C ALA A 572 -1.26 20.40 -11.10
N PRO A 573 -0.92 21.69 -10.85
CA PRO A 573 -0.74 22.23 -9.49
C PRO A 573 -2.03 22.22 -8.64
N ASP A 574 -3.18 22.10 -9.28
CA ASP A 574 -4.50 21.99 -8.62
C ASP A 574 -4.77 20.59 -8.06
N GLN A 575 -3.90 19.61 -8.34
CA GLN A 575 -3.97 18.26 -7.79
C GLN A 575 -2.96 18.06 -6.65
N ILE A 576 -3.10 16.96 -5.91
CA ILE A 576 -2.12 16.54 -4.90
C ILE A 576 -1.08 15.60 -5.50
N ILE A 577 0.15 15.66 -5.00
CA ILE A 577 1.13 14.60 -5.24
C ILE A 577 0.63 13.32 -4.56
N SER A 578 0.79 12.19 -5.24
CA SER A 578 0.34 10.89 -4.71
C SER A 578 1.16 10.52 -3.47
N MET A 579 0.49 10.19 -2.37
CA MET A 579 1.07 9.58 -1.15
C MET A 579 1.98 10.45 -0.28
N PHE A 580 2.32 11.68 -0.68
CA PHE A 580 3.19 12.57 0.11
C PHE A 580 2.39 13.66 0.81
N GLY A 581 2.72 13.87 2.08
CA GLY A 581 2.26 14.99 2.88
C GLY A 581 3.29 16.09 2.97
N PHE A 582 3.01 17.12 3.77
CA PHE A 582 4.00 18.14 4.12
C PHE A 582 4.05 18.41 5.62
N THR A 583 5.16 19.02 6.05
CA THR A 583 5.26 19.68 7.35
C THR A 583 5.44 21.17 7.13
N ASN A 584 4.63 21.99 7.80
CA ASN A 584 4.84 23.43 7.86
C ASN A 584 4.94 23.86 9.32
N TYR A 585 6.16 24.18 9.76
CA TYR A 585 6.45 24.56 11.14
C TYR A 585 5.74 25.85 11.55
N PHE A 586 5.45 25.97 12.84
CA PHE A 586 4.90 27.20 13.40
C PHE A 586 5.95 28.32 13.43
N PRO A 587 5.53 29.59 13.46
CA PRO A 587 6.45 30.71 13.67
C PRO A 587 7.25 30.54 14.97
N VAL A 588 8.49 31.05 15.01
CA VAL A 588 9.32 30.96 16.23
C VAL A 588 8.80 31.92 17.31
N THR A 589 8.63 33.20 16.99
CA THR A 589 8.22 34.26 17.93
C THR A 589 7.04 35.09 17.43
N GLY A 590 6.06 35.33 18.30
CA GLY A 590 5.06 36.40 18.20
C GLY A 590 4.21 36.45 16.92
N LYS A 591 3.42 37.54 16.79
CA LYS A 591 2.60 37.86 15.62
C LYS A 591 3.21 38.92 14.70
N SER A 592 4.28 39.59 15.13
CA SER A 592 4.71 40.88 14.56
C SER A 592 5.58 40.80 13.30
N PHE A 593 5.90 39.60 12.79
CA PHE A 593 6.59 39.41 11.50
C PHE A 593 6.15 38.08 10.90
N ARG A 594 4.96 38.03 10.27
CA ARG A 594 4.50 36.83 9.56
C ARG A 594 4.38 37.12 8.07
N PRO A 595 5.11 36.42 7.20
CA PRO A 595 4.69 36.27 5.82
C PRO A 595 3.31 35.57 5.81
N HIS A 596 2.35 36.07 5.02
CA HIS A 596 1.15 35.34 4.60
C HIS A 596 0.02 35.10 5.63
N ASP A 597 -0.24 36.01 6.56
CA ASP A 597 -1.47 35.95 7.40
C ASP A 597 -1.66 34.68 8.26
N ASP A 598 -0.62 33.86 8.45
CA ASP A 598 -0.65 32.69 9.34
C ASP A 598 -1.13 33.10 10.74
N LEU A 599 -2.22 32.50 11.25
CA LEU A 599 -2.85 32.86 12.53
C LEU A 599 -2.43 31.94 13.69
N ARG A 600 -1.62 30.91 13.46
CA ARG A 600 -1.25 29.90 14.48
C ARG A 600 -0.37 30.50 15.58
N ASN A 601 -0.45 29.99 16.81
CA ASN A 601 0.46 30.45 17.87
C ASN A 601 1.90 30.04 17.57
N SER A 602 2.87 30.90 17.93
CA SER A 602 4.30 30.60 17.73
C SER A 602 4.77 29.49 18.67
N ASN A 603 5.91 28.86 18.38
CA ASN A 603 6.50 27.86 19.27
C ASN A 603 6.84 28.44 20.65
N ASN A 604 7.38 29.67 20.71
CA ASN A 604 7.66 30.36 21.97
C ASN A 604 6.39 30.83 22.72
N ASP A 605 5.25 30.99 22.05
CA ASP A 605 3.96 31.24 22.70
C ASP A 605 3.39 29.96 23.33
N ARG A 606 3.76 28.78 22.80
CA ARG A 606 3.25 27.46 23.21
C ARG A 606 4.07 26.82 24.32
N TYR A 607 5.39 26.94 24.23
CA TYR A 607 6.33 26.19 25.06
C TYR A 607 7.30 27.14 25.74
N LEU A 608 7.41 27.01 27.07
CA LEU A 608 8.29 27.87 27.87
C LEU A 608 9.78 27.61 27.59
N SER A 609 10.12 26.37 27.25
CA SER A 609 11.46 25.92 26.88
C SER A 609 11.37 24.56 26.16
N LYS A 610 12.51 24.08 25.65
CA LYS A 610 12.60 22.73 25.08
C LYS A 610 12.30 21.65 26.12
N GLU A 611 12.74 21.83 27.36
CA GLU A 611 12.48 20.92 28.48
C GLU A 611 10.98 20.86 28.79
N ASN A 612 10.30 22.02 28.79
CA ASN A 612 8.84 22.07 28.95
C ASN A 612 8.11 21.35 27.80
N TYR A 613 8.54 21.55 26.56
CA TYR A 613 8.02 20.80 25.41
C TYR A 613 8.23 19.29 25.57
N LEU A 614 9.43 18.84 25.93
CA LEU A 614 9.74 17.42 26.11
C LEU A 614 8.98 16.79 27.28
N GLU A 615 8.69 17.54 28.35
CA GLU A 615 7.81 17.06 29.43
C GLU A 615 6.37 16.81 28.92
N MET A 616 5.86 17.69 28.06
CA MET A 616 4.54 17.50 27.44
C MET A 616 4.53 16.32 26.47
N VAL A 617 5.59 16.16 25.67
CA VAL A 617 5.79 15.00 24.77
C VAL A 617 5.83 13.70 25.58
N SER A 618 6.57 13.68 26.68
CA SER A 618 6.67 12.51 27.57
C SER A 618 5.29 12.11 28.10
N LYS A 619 4.51 13.06 28.64
CA LYS A 619 3.14 12.79 29.12
C LYS A 619 2.22 12.27 28.01
N ALA A 620 2.34 12.82 26.79
CA ALA A 620 1.56 12.36 25.65
C ALA A 620 1.95 10.92 25.23
N ALA A 621 3.24 10.60 25.22
CA ALA A 621 3.73 9.25 24.93
C ALA A 621 3.29 8.24 26.01
N GLU A 622 3.43 8.58 27.30
CA GLU A 622 2.99 7.75 28.43
C GLU A 622 1.49 7.41 28.36
N LYS A 623 0.67 8.38 27.93
CA LYS A 623 -0.77 8.14 27.68
C LYS A 623 -0.97 7.09 26.59
N LEU A 624 -0.27 7.18 25.45
CA LEU A 624 -0.36 6.19 24.39
C LEU A 624 0.13 4.81 24.84
N VAL A 625 1.15 4.74 25.69
CA VAL A 625 1.61 3.47 26.30
C VAL A 625 0.52 2.87 27.18
N LYS A 626 -0.09 3.66 28.06
CA LYS A 626 -1.20 3.21 28.92
C LYS A 626 -2.39 2.71 28.11
N GLU A 627 -2.67 3.36 26.98
CA GLU A 627 -3.74 2.97 26.06
C GLU A 627 -3.35 1.83 25.11
N ARG A 628 -2.08 1.38 25.12
CA ARG A 628 -1.48 0.35 24.24
C ARG A 628 -1.47 0.73 22.76
N TYR A 629 -1.40 2.02 22.45
CA TYR A 629 -1.14 2.52 21.09
C TYR A 629 0.35 2.80 20.83
N LEU A 630 1.18 2.77 21.87
CA LEU A 630 2.63 2.85 21.81
C LEU A 630 3.21 1.78 22.75
N ILE A 631 4.33 1.15 22.37
CA ILE A 631 5.06 0.26 23.28
C ILE A 631 6.00 1.10 24.16
N LYS A 632 6.26 0.64 25.39
CA LYS A 632 7.06 1.42 26.35
C LYS A 632 8.46 1.71 25.81
N GLU A 633 9.05 0.72 25.13
CA GLU A 633 10.39 0.75 24.54
C GLU A 633 10.58 1.86 23.50
N ASP A 634 9.51 2.26 22.80
CA ASP A 634 9.59 3.30 21.77
C ASP A 634 9.42 4.72 22.33
N THR A 635 9.18 4.89 23.64
CA THR A 635 8.98 6.21 24.27
C THR A 635 10.21 7.11 24.07
N ASP A 636 11.40 6.56 24.26
CA ASP A 636 12.67 7.30 24.11
C ASP A 636 12.91 7.71 22.66
N VAL A 637 12.59 6.83 21.70
CA VAL A 637 12.67 7.12 20.27
C VAL A 637 11.73 8.27 19.89
N VAL A 638 10.51 8.26 20.42
CA VAL A 638 9.53 9.34 20.19
C VAL A 638 10.01 10.66 20.78
N LEU A 639 10.51 10.67 22.02
CA LEU A 639 11.08 11.84 22.68
C LEU A 639 12.25 12.43 21.90
N GLN A 640 13.18 11.57 21.45
CA GLN A 640 14.34 11.99 20.67
C GLN A 640 13.93 12.67 19.36
N LYS A 641 13.03 12.04 18.59
CA LYS A 641 12.59 12.59 17.29
C LYS A 641 11.76 13.87 17.45
N CYS A 642 10.89 13.94 18.46
CA CYS A 642 10.17 15.17 18.78
C CYS A 642 11.13 16.29 19.18
N GLY A 643 12.18 15.99 19.94
CA GLY A 643 13.21 16.96 20.33
C GLY A 643 14.01 17.50 19.13
N GLN A 644 14.36 16.64 18.17
CA GLN A 644 15.01 17.06 16.93
C GLN A 644 14.11 17.96 16.08
N ARG A 645 12.81 17.63 15.97
CA ARG A 645 11.82 18.47 15.26
C ARG A 645 11.59 19.81 15.95
N TYR A 646 11.63 19.86 17.28
CA TYR A 646 11.61 21.14 18.00
C TYR A 646 12.81 22.01 17.63
N ASP A 647 14.02 21.45 17.62
CA ASP A 647 15.23 22.20 17.25
C ASP A 647 15.15 22.73 15.81
N GLU A 648 14.71 21.89 14.87
CA GLU A 648 14.47 22.28 13.48
C GLU A 648 13.43 23.41 13.38
N ALA A 649 12.30 23.29 14.10
CA ALA A 649 11.23 24.28 14.07
C ALA A 649 11.68 25.64 14.64
N ILE A 650 12.52 25.65 15.69
CA ILE A 650 13.10 26.88 16.24
C ILE A 650 14.15 27.49 15.31
N SER A 651 14.95 26.66 14.64
CA SER A 651 15.98 27.10 13.70
C SER A 651 15.39 27.70 12.42
N ARG A 652 14.42 27.00 11.81
CA ARG A 652 13.88 27.32 10.49
C ARG A 652 12.67 28.26 10.53
N GLY A 653 11.86 28.19 11.60
CA GLY A 653 10.57 28.87 11.68
C GLY A 653 9.58 28.37 10.62
N ASN A 654 8.58 29.19 10.27
CA ASN A 654 7.53 28.83 9.31
C ASN A 654 7.93 29.03 7.83
N GLN A 655 9.24 29.06 7.54
CA GLN A 655 9.71 29.12 6.15
C GLN A 655 9.29 27.85 5.41
N VAL A 656 8.55 28.07 4.32
CA VAL A 656 7.97 27.03 3.46
C VAL A 656 9.06 26.35 2.63
#